data_AF-A0A9D8VHF4-F1
#
_entry.id   AF-A0A9D8VHF4-F1
#
_cell.length_a   1.000
_cell.length_b   1.000
_cell.length_c   1.000
_cell.angle_alpha   90.00
_cell.angle_beta   90.00
_cell.angle_gamma   90.00
#
_symmetry.space_group_name_H-M   'P 1'
#
loop_
_entity.id
_entity.type
_entity.pdbx_description
1 polymer ?
#
loop_
_entity_poly.entity_id
_entity_poly.type
_entity_poly.pdbx_seq_one_letter_code
_entity_poly.pdbx_strand_id
1 'polypeptide(L)'
;MRIRRRAWSERGLQAMVLVGLLAFSAVDSRGQVFRDAEVRDVLRSVEESSQFRFLYRDALLAGRKVSVTLGSDPVGEVAAALTAIGLGVRVDADREQVLVYPLSEPASPAPEVRLEGFVLDDQSGARLPHATVTWLDDQGELRGVACNEAGYFETTLPSASEEQLTVSYLGFESRTVSVSMGDGPLEISIRLAPQPLQSREVVVAGTILHTDLDTTWQHLIQPGVMAPLGESSVLRSLSTLPSVSLSAALSDGVSVRGSKSDGFQVLLDGLPVYSRSHMFGLFDAFNEDALQAVGFYYGIAPASYQAPPGGTLAFLTRTGSQERVAGTIGASNTSFKGTLEGPALGGRGSWLVSGRLSYLDDLDWFNNDVLVAQGLDIGRETSLEPAGPARAQVLNGSANYHDVHAKLLFEGADGGRLTASGYLGGDRASQEGERRFRGPNQAAGHLTQGLSEWGTMVGGLQYQRSLQGRGFLSVIAGASRYDGAYSNSSLVARVRRNDAGAAAPEVRLDQFANDNLLVQMRLAPEWSYERAGLWSLGADLNLLSAEYEESTSRRADYRLAGNAGQLDAYVAWASARTGPARFNLGLRSHYFTWGDHLRLSPRAEMRVGGEGPVSMSVGFSRNHQFVHQLEVQPVLESAPDVWILSSDTESPGRVDYFTGGIYLRPSSRVFLQAEGFLKEYQNLRLHESANPDGNVSLQGELNNPYLPNVDGSAKGVEVMLRHRTGPLLWSHGYTRSKTVYTNPRVLDGREFAVSWDRRNQYTASVETGWRGFSTSLTWYLASGIPNPLRFVNQAEAERLPSFSRLDGGVSWQRQFGSRAVMVGFSVYNLTDRNNVWYRTLVPTAISGPTDNLMVTDVEGVDVYDLGLHPSFELSIRF
;
A
#
# COMPACT_ATOMS: atom_id res chain seq x y z
N MET A 1 30.28 12.76 -52.14
CA MET A 1 31.42 13.13 -51.28
C MET A 1 31.73 11.93 -50.39
N ARG A 2 32.91 11.30 -50.58
CA ARG A 2 33.33 10.05 -49.90
C ARG A 2 33.71 10.33 -48.44
N ILE A 3 33.16 9.58 -47.48
CA ILE A 3 33.84 9.25 -46.20
C ILE A 3 33.55 7.78 -45.86
N ARG A 4 34.59 7.13 -45.35
CA ARG A 4 34.89 5.70 -45.38
C ARG A 4 34.23 4.92 -44.24
N ARG A 5 33.82 3.69 -44.55
CA ARG A 5 33.67 2.57 -43.59
C ARG A 5 35.03 2.28 -42.95
N ARG A 6 35.08 2.14 -41.61
CA ARG A 6 36.14 1.41 -40.91
C ARG A 6 35.53 0.39 -39.97
N ALA A 7 35.89 -0.85 -40.23
CA ALA A 7 35.65 -2.01 -39.40
C ALA A 7 36.34 -1.83 -38.04
N TRP A 8 35.64 -2.18 -36.97
CA TRP A 8 36.23 -2.36 -35.65
C TRP A 8 36.89 -3.73 -35.62
N SER A 9 38.22 -3.73 -35.47
CA SER A 9 39.05 -4.91 -35.29
C SER A 9 38.91 -5.44 -33.87
N GLU A 10 38.80 -6.76 -33.75
CA GLU A 10 39.03 -7.57 -32.55
C GLU A 10 40.35 -7.17 -31.87
N ARG A 11 40.28 -6.29 -30.85
CA ARG A 11 41.32 -6.02 -29.83
C ARG A 11 40.84 -4.94 -28.84
N GLY A 12 39.61 -5.07 -28.36
CA GLY A 12 38.98 -4.13 -27.41
C GLY A 12 38.27 -4.83 -26.24
N LEU A 13 38.64 -6.07 -25.92
CA LEU A 13 37.95 -6.89 -24.91
C LEU A 13 38.89 -7.54 -23.86
N GLN A 14 40.14 -7.07 -23.74
CA GLN A 14 41.12 -7.62 -22.79
C GLN A 14 41.95 -6.54 -22.06
N ALA A 15 41.39 -5.37 -21.83
CA ALA A 15 42.03 -4.32 -21.02
C ALA A 15 41.01 -3.66 -20.05
N MET A 16 40.37 -4.47 -19.20
CA MET A 16 39.71 -4.01 -17.96
C MET A 16 39.64 -5.16 -16.91
N VAL A 17 40.65 -6.02 -16.91
CA VAL A 17 40.90 -7.03 -15.87
C VAL A 17 42.42 -7.03 -15.64
N LEU A 18 42.87 -6.97 -14.39
CA LEU A 18 44.24 -6.71 -13.91
C LEU A 18 44.69 -5.23 -13.92
N VAL A 19 44.21 -4.43 -12.96
CA VAL A 19 45.03 -3.76 -11.92
C VAL A 19 44.08 -3.44 -10.78
N GLY A 20 44.20 -4.18 -9.67
CA GLY A 20 43.33 -4.05 -8.50
C GLY A 20 43.34 -5.29 -7.60
N LEU A 21 44.45 -6.03 -7.60
CA LEU A 21 44.71 -7.13 -6.68
C LEU A 21 46.09 -6.86 -6.09
N LEU A 22 46.08 -6.39 -4.84
CA LEU A 22 47.09 -6.51 -3.77
C LEU A 22 46.98 -5.29 -2.85
N ALA A 23 45.99 -5.35 -1.97
CA ALA A 23 46.04 -4.70 -0.66
C ALA A 23 45.39 -5.66 0.34
N PHE A 24 46.00 -6.83 0.55
CA PHE A 24 45.82 -7.57 1.79
C PHE A 24 46.68 -6.84 2.83
N SER A 25 46.08 -5.93 3.58
CA SER A 25 46.64 -5.55 4.87
C SER A 25 46.36 -6.70 5.83
N ALA A 26 47.42 -7.45 6.17
CA ALA A 26 47.48 -8.15 7.44
C ALA A 26 47.18 -7.12 8.54
N VAL A 27 46.13 -7.36 9.33
CA VAL A 27 45.89 -6.60 10.56
C VAL A 27 47.00 -7.00 11.53
N ASP A 28 48.02 -6.16 11.59
CA ASP A 28 49.03 -6.18 12.66
C ASP A 28 48.30 -5.79 13.96
N SER A 29 48.42 -6.60 15.01
CA SER A 29 47.76 -6.44 16.30
C SER A 29 48.40 -5.31 17.14
N ARG A 30 48.48 -4.10 16.57
CA ARG A 30 48.83 -2.89 17.31
C ARG A 30 47.56 -2.22 17.77
N GLY A 31 47.47 -1.96 19.07
CA GLY A 31 46.28 -1.44 19.72
C GLY A 31 45.67 -0.24 18.98
N GLN A 32 44.36 -0.29 18.76
CA GLN A 32 43.62 0.71 18.00
C GLN A 32 43.39 1.93 18.89
N VAL A 33 43.92 3.08 18.50
CA VAL A 33 43.82 4.31 19.30
C VAL A 33 42.70 5.19 18.75
N PHE A 34 41.65 5.38 19.54
CA PHE A 34 40.59 6.33 19.28
C PHE A 34 40.85 7.62 20.06
N ARG A 35 40.86 8.76 19.37
CA ARG A 35 41.04 10.09 19.97
C ARG A 35 39.86 10.96 19.62
N ASP A 36 39.15 11.44 20.65
CA ASP A 36 37.94 12.25 20.50
C ASP A 36 36.96 11.64 19.46
N ALA A 37 36.86 10.32 19.47
CA ALA A 37 36.02 9.57 18.56
C ALA A 37 34.62 9.49 19.14
N GLU A 38 33.60 9.47 18.27
CA GLU A 38 32.23 9.19 18.70
C GLU A 38 32.21 7.84 19.42
N VAL A 39 31.56 7.79 20.58
CA VAL A 39 31.47 6.56 21.39
C VAL A 39 30.95 5.41 20.53
N ARG A 40 29.99 5.68 19.64
CA ARG A 40 29.41 4.70 18.73
C ARG A 40 30.44 4.04 17.81
N ASP A 41 31.36 4.81 17.25
CA ASP A 41 32.41 4.27 16.35
C ASP A 41 33.37 3.35 17.12
N VAL A 42 33.66 3.72 18.37
CA VAL A 42 34.47 2.90 19.27
C VAL A 42 33.77 1.58 19.61
N LEU A 43 32.48 1.62 19.97
CA LEU A 43 31.70 0.41 20.26
C LEU A 43 31.65 -0.51 19.05
N ARG A 44 31.34 0.03 17.86
CA ARG A 44 31.29 -0.73 16.61
C ARG A 44 32.63 -1.43 16.32
N SER A 45 33.75 -0.73 16.50
CA SER A 45 35.06 -1.33 16.28
C SER A 45 35.33 -2.50 17.22
N VAL A 46 34.87 -2.43 18.47
CA VAL A 46 34.92 -3.57 19.41
C VAL A 46 33.97 -4.69 18.98
N GLU A 47 32.76 -4.39 18.51
CA GLU A 47 31.83 -5.40 18.01
C GLU A 47 32.31 -6.10 16.72
N GLU A 48 33.10 -5.41 15.89
CA GLU A 48 33.71 -5.96 14.68
C GLU A 48 34.95 -6.82 14.99
N SER A 49 35.69 -6.48 16.04
CA SER A 49 36.93 -7.16 16.45
C SER A 49 36.78 -8.16 17.60
N SER A 50 35.61 -8.21 18.25
CA SER A 50 35.29 -9.13 19.34
C SER A 50 33.95 -9.81 19.11
N GLN A 51 33.67 -10.85 19.89
CA GLN A 51 32.36 -11.52 19.89
C GLN A 51 31.32 -10.78 20.74
N PHE A 52 31.75 -9.75 21.49
CA PHE A 52 30.86 -9.01 22.37
C PHE A 52 29.88 -8.12 21.60
N ARG A 53 28.71 -7.91 22.19
CA ARG A 53 27.66 -7.05 21.66
C ARG A 53 27.18 -6.06 22.71
N PHE A 54 27.07 -4.80 22.32
CA PHE A 54 26.66 -3.72 23.21
C PHE A 54 25.15 -3.48 23.08
N LEU A 55 24.44 -3.50 24.22
CA LEU A 55 23.01 -3.22 24.33
C LEU A 55 22.82 -1.86 25.00
N TYR A 56 22.28 -0.89 24.27
CA TYR A 56 22.12 0.48 24.75
C TYR A 56 21.05 1.25 23.99
N ARG A 57 20.60 2.39 24.54
CA ARG A 57 19.78 3.37 23.82
C ARG A 57 20.67 4.33 23.01
N ASP A 58 20.46 4.46 21.70
CA ASP A 58 21.33 5.29 20.83
C ASP A 58 21.46 6.75 21.30
N ALA A 59 20.37 7.33 21.83
CA ALA A 59 20.36 8.68 22.39
C ALA A 59 21.31 8.85 23.61
N LEU A 60 21.65 7.76 24.32
CA LEU A 60 22.63 7.82 25.41
C LEU A 60 24.04 8.12 24.90
N LEU A 61 24.37 7.64 23.71
CA LEU A 61 25.72 7.73 23.14
C LEU A 61 25.86 8.89 22.14
N ALA A 62 24.76 9.39 21.60
CA ALA A 62 24.79 10.33 20.49
C ALA A 62 25.45 11.68 20.85
N GLY A 63 26.46 12.07 20.06
CA GLY A 63 27.26 13.27 20.28
C GLY A 63 28.21 13.17 21.49
N ARG A 64 28.35 12.00 22.10
CA ARG A 64 29.35 11.74 23.13
C ARG A 64 30.61 11.20 22.49
N LYS A 65 31.74 11.72 22.94
CA LYS A 65 33.04 11.31 22.45
C LYS A 65 33.90 10.75 23.56
N VAL A 66 34.74 9.79 23.20
CA VAL A 66 35.72 9.19 24.10
C VAL A 66 37.06 9.10 23.41
N SER A 67 38.10 9.09 24.23
CA SER A 67 39.44 8.70 23.79
C SER A 67 39.81 7.43 24.53
N VAL A 68 40.00 6.33 23.79
CA VAL A 68 40.34 5.02 24.34
C VAL A 68 41.40 4.37 23.45
N THR A 69 42.31 3.63 24.07
CA THR A 69 43.27 2.80 23.35
C THR A 69 42.85 1.36 23.57
N LEU A 70 42.42 0.68 22.50
CA LEU A 70 42.04 -0.73 22.53
C LEU A 70 43.29 -1.60 22.50
N GLY A 71 43.56 -2.28 23.59
CA GLY A 71 44.70 -3.18 23.82
C GLY A 71 44.25 -4.63 23.92
N SER A 72 44.62 -5.29 25.01
CA SER A 72 44.36 -6.72 25.23
C SER A 72 42.97 -7.02 25.81
N ASP A 73 42.30 -6.02 26.38
CA ASP A 73 40.92 -6.13 26.87
C ASP A 73 40.04 -5.00 26.31
N PRO A 74 39.68 -5.07 25.00
CA PRO A 74 38.92 -4.01 24.35
C PRO A 74 37.57 -3.73 25.03
N VAL A 75 36.95 -4.76 25.61
CA VAL A 75 35.64 -4.65 26.28
C VAL A 75 35.77 -3.93 27.63
N GLY A 76 36.72 -4.33 28.47
CA GLY A 76 36.98 -3.68 29.75
C GLY A 76 37.46 -2.23 29.59
N GLU A 77 38.31 -1.96 28.60
CA GLU A 77 38.82 -0.61 28.32
C GLU A 77 37.71 0.33 27.83
N VAL A 78 36.82 -0.16 26.96
CA VAL A 78 35.63 0.59 26.55
C VAL A 78 34.66 0.77 27.71
N ALA A 79 34.42 -0.24 28.54
CA ALA A 79 33.55 -0.13 29.71
C ALA A 79 34.03 0.95 30.69
N ALA A 80 35.35 1.02 30.92
CA ALA A 80 35.96 2.07 31.71
C ALA A 80 35.80 3.46 31.07
N ALA A 81 35.99 3.57 29.75
CA ALA A 81 35.82 4.83 29.02
C ALA A 81 34.36 5.32 29.06
N LEU A 82 33.38 4.42 28.95
CA LEU A 82 31.94 4.72 29.09
C LEU A 82 31.60 5.18 30.51
N THR A 83 32.18 4.53 31.52
CA THR A 83 31.98 4.92 32.92
C THR A 83 32.55 6.31 33.21
N ALA A 84 33.70 6.65 32.62
CA ALA A 84 34.32 7.97 32.73
C ALA A 84 33.46 9.11 32.15
N ILE A 85 32.57 8.82 31.19
CA ILE A 85 31.62 9.79 30.63
C ILE A 85 30.23 9.71 31.27
N GLY A 86 30.11 9.04 32.42
CA GLY A 86 28.90 9.02 33.26
C GLY A 86 27.84 8.00 32.84
N LEU A 87 28.24 6.91 32.18
CA LEU A 87 27.34 5.81 31.81
C LEU A 87 27.60 4.58 32.68
N GLY A 88 26.55 3.86 33.06
CA GLY A 88 26.67 2.57 33.72
C GLY A 88 26.95 1.48 32.70
N VAL A 89 27.82 0.53 33.05
CA VAL A 89 28.18 -0.60 32.19
C VAL A 89 28.10 -1.90 32.98
N ARG A 90 27.43 -2.91 32.43
CA ARG A 90 27.41 -4.28 32.96
C ARG A 90 27.93 -5.23 31.89
N VAL A 91 29.05 -5.89 32.18
CA VAL A 91 29.67 -6.87 31.28
C VAL A 91 29.21 -8.26 31.69
N ASP A 92 28.71 -9.00 30.72
CA ASP A 92 28.31 -10.39 30.84
C ASP A 92 29.23 -11.23 29.94
N ALA A 93 30.31 -11.73 30.55
CA ALA A 93 31.36 -12.42 29.82
C ALA A 93 30.92 -13.81 29.31
N ASP A 94 30.00 -14.47 30.00
CA ASP A 94 29.49 -15.79 29.61
C ASP A 94 28.60 -15.71 28.37
N ARG A 95 27.91 -14.58 28.19
CA ARG A 95 26.96 -14.35 27.08
C ARG A 95 27.49 -13.41 26.02
N GLU A 96 28.75 -12.97 26.14
CA GLU A 96 29.43 -12.04 25.24
C GLU A 96 28.59 -10.77 25.02
N GLN A 97 28.09 -10.18 26.10
CA GLN A 97 27.21 -8.99 26.04
C GLN A 97 27.65 -7.89 27.00
N VAL A 98 27.38 -6.65 26.60
CA VAL A 98 27.67 -5.46 27.41
C VAL A 98 26.43 -4.56 27.42
N LEU A 99 25.80 -4.41 28.58
CA LEU A 99 24.67 -3.48 28.75
C LEU A 99 25.20 -2.10 29.15
N VAL A 100 24.81 -1.06 28.42
CA VAL A 100 25.11 0.34 28.75
C VAL A 100 23.81 1.07 29.09
N TYR A 101 23.76 1.68 30.28
CA TYR A 101 22.56 2.30 30.84
C TYR A 101 22.88 3.65 31.51
N PRO A 102 21.91 4.56 31.67
CA PRO A 102 22.14 5.78 32.43
C PRO A 102 22.38 5.45 33.91
N LEU A 103 23.33 6.13 34.56
CA LEU A 103 23.48 6.03 36.01
C LEU A 103 22.27 6.72 36.69
N SER A 104 21.34 5.94 37.21
CA SER A 104 20.22 6.39 38.05
C SER A 104 20.29 5.78 39.45
N GLU A 105 19.71 6.45 40.45
CA GLU A 105 19.64 5.92 41.82
C GLU A 105 18.93 4.55 41.86
N PRO A 106 19.38 3.60 42.69
CA PRO A 106 18.80 2.26 42.76
C PRO A 106 17.32 2.35 43.18
N ALA A 107 16.45 1.82 42.34
CA ALA A 107 15.05 1.59 42.68
C ALA A 107 14.95 0.40 43.64
N SER A 108 13.99 0.44 44.56
CA SER A 108 13.67 -0.71 45.43
C SER A 108 13.29 -1.93 44.58
N PRO A 109 13.69 -3.15 44.97
CA PRO A 109 13.38 -4.36 44.22
C PRO A 109 11.86 -4.53 44.11
N ALA A 110 11.34 -4.40 42.90
CA ALA A 110 9.96 -4.76 42.56
C ALA A 110 9.93 -6.26 42.18
N PRO A 111 8.85 -7.01 42.48
CA PRO A 111 8.72 -8.43 42.12
C PRO A 111 8.66 -8.69 40.61
N GLU A 112 8.50 -7.62 39.83
CA GLU A 112 8.35 -7.61 38.40
C GLU A 112 9.16 -6.41 37.88
N VAL A 113 9.97 -6.65 36.85
CA VAL A 113 10.86 -5.66 36.26
C VAL A 113 10.34 -5.31 34.87
N ARG A 114 10.21 -4.02 34.62
CA ARG A 114 9.79 -3.48 33.33
C ARG A 114 10.95 -3.61 32.34
N LEU A 115 10.72 -4.29 31.23
CA LEU A 115 11.64 -4.36 30.11
C LEU A 115 11.04 -3.54 28.96
N GLU A 116 11.76 -2.52 28.53
CA GLU A 116 11.38 -1.69 27.40
C GLU A 116 12.54 -1.53 26.43
N GLY A 117 12.25 -1.16 25.19
CA GLY A 117 13.30 -1.08 24.20
C GLY A 117 12.88 -0.86 22.78
N PHE A 118 13.87 -0.94 21.89
CA PHE A 118 13.67 -0.82 20.45
C PHE A 118 14.32 -1.96 19.68
N VAL A 119 13.71 -2.32 18.56
CA VAL A 119 14.35 -3.22 17.58
C VAL A 119 14.83 -2.38 16.40
N LEU A 120 16.07 -2.60 15.97
CA LEU A 120 16.78 -1.74 15.01
C LEU A 120 17.38 -2.57 13.86
N ASP A 121 17.47 -1.96 12.67
CA ASP A 121 18.29 -2.44 11.57
C ASP A 121 19.77 -2.17 11.87
N ASP A 122 20.57 -3.23 11.90
CA ASP A 122 22.01 -3.16 12.19
C ASP A 122 22.81 -2.32 11.16
N GLN A 123 22.35 -2.26 9.90
CA GLN A 123 23.05 -1.54 8.84
C GLN A 123 22.68 -0.06 8.74
N SER A 124 21.41 0.27 8.97
CA SER A 124 20.90 1.64 8.77
C SER A 124 20.67 2.41 10.07
N GLY A 125 20.55 1.72 11.20
CA GLY A 125 20.10 2.28 12.48
C GLY A 125 18.60 2.57 12.54
N ALA A 126 17.85 2.27 11.47
CA ALA A 126 16.41 2.51 11.45
C ALA A 126 15.68 1.58 12.44
N ARG A 127 14.72 2.13 13.19
CA ARG A 127 13.83 1.32 14.02
C ARG A 127 13.00 0.42 13.13
N LEU A 128 12.81 -0.84 13.54
CA LEU A 128 12.02 -1.85 12.85
C LEU A 128 10.61 -1.85 13.46
N PRO A 129 9.63 -1.19 12.81
CA PRO A 129 8.25 -1.22 13.27
C PRO A 129 7.84 -2.67 13.45
N HIS A 130 7.02 -2.99 14.44
CA HIS A 130 6.34 -4.28 14.44
C HIS A 130 7.20 -5.54 14.61
N ALA A 131 8.51 -5.39 14.84
CA ALA A 131 9.37 -6.50 15.24
C ALA A 131 8.85 -7.20 16.49
N THR A 132 9.04 -8.52 16.56
CA THR A 132 8.51 -9.33 17.65
C THR A 132 9.63 -9.75 18.59
N VAL A 133 9.38 -9.63 19.89
CA VAL A 133 10.26 -10.07 20.98
C VAL A 133 9.51 -11.16 21.75
N THR A 134 10.03 -12.39 21.77
CA THR A 134 9.37 -13.55 22.38
C THR A 134 10.23 -14.23 23.43
N TRP A 135 9.62 -14.81 24.46
CA TRP A 135 10.29 -15.57 25.52
C TRP A 135 9.40 -16.76 25.97
N LEU A 136 9.97 -17.72 26.68
CA LEU A 136 9.20 -18.79 27.34
C LEU A 136 9.03 -18.40 28.81
N ASP A 137 7.81 -18.44 29.34
CA ASP A 137 7.61 -18.22 30.77
C ASP A 137 8.01 -19.44 31.61
N ASP A 138 7.95 -19.30 32.95
CA ASP A 138 8.29 -20.35 33.91
C ASP A 138 7.50 -21.67 33.73
N GLN A 139 6.37 -21.63 33.00
CA GLN A 139 5.52 -22.77 32.70
C GLN A 139 5.84 -23.41 31.33
N GLY A 140 6.81 -22.84 30.61
CA GLY A 140 7.17 -23.23 29.25
C GLY A 140 6.18 -22.75 28.19
N GLU A 141 5.29 -21.81 28.51
CA GLU A 141 4.40 -21.19 27.52
C GLU A 141 5.13 -20.07 26.77
N LEU A 142 4.95 -20.03 25.44
CA LEU A 142 5.50 -18.97 24.62
C LEU A 142 4.74 -17.66 24.84
N ARG A 143 5.48 -16.65 25.31
CA ARG A 143 5.05 -15.26 25.50
C ARG A 143 5.79 -14.36 24.52
N GLY A 144 5.27 -13.15 24.31
CA GLY A 144 5.90 -12.18 23.44
C GLY A 144 5.23 -10.81 23.48
N VAL A 145 5.96 -9.80 23.02
CA VAL A 145 5.51 -8.44 22.74
C VAL A 145 5.94 -8.05 21.31
N ALA A 146 5.07 -7.43 20.54
CA ALA A 146 5.37 -6.79 19.27
C ALA A 146 5.70 -5.32 19.50
N CYS A 147 6.64 -4.82 18.70
CA CYS A 147 6.91 -3.41 18.65
C CYS A 147 5.72 -2.66 18.04
N ASN A 148 5.49 -1.43 18.49
CA ASN A 148 4.57 -0.52 17.82
C ASN A 148 5.15 -0.02 16.48
N GLU A 149 4.44 0.88 15.80
CA GLU A 149 4.89 1.49 14.52
C GLU A 149 6.23 2.23 14.65
N ALA A 150 6.59 2.66 15.86
CA ALA A 150 7.85 3.33 16.16
C ALA A 150 9.01 2.34 16.43
N GLY A 151 8.77 1.02 16.36
CA GLY A 151 9.74 0.00 16.71
C GLY A 151 10.01 -0.13 18.22
N TYR A 152 9.12 0.41 19.06
CA TYR A 152 9.19 0.33 20.53
C TYR A 152 8.42 -0.86 21.07
N PHE A 153 8.99 -1.58 22.02
CA PHE A 153 8.29 -2.62 22.79
C PHE A 153 8.40 -2.34 24.29
N GLU A 154 7.43 -2.83 25.05
CA GLU A 154 7.42 -2.79 26.49
C GLU A 154 6.74 -4.04 27.04
N THR A 155 7.32 -4.66 28.06
CA THR A 155 6.75 -5.81 28.75
C THR A 155 7.20 -5.82 30.21
N THR A 156 6.65 -6.73 31.01
CA THR A 156 7.09 -6.94 32.38
C THR A 156 7.41 -8.40 32.60
N LEU A 157 8.58 -8.65 33.20
CA LEU A 157 9.11 -9.98 33.46
C LEU A 157 9.40 -10.12 34.96
N PRO A 158 9.36 -11.32 35.55
CA PRO A 158 9.67 -11.52 36.97
C PRO A 158 11.05 -10.98 37.35
N SER A 159 11.15 -10.30 38.49
CA SER A 159 12.43 -9.84 39.02
C SER A 159 13.29 -11.04 39.42
N ALA A 160 14.55 -11.06 38.98
CA ALA A 160 15.49 -12.19 39.11
C ALA A 160 15.31 -13.35 38.11
N SER A 161 14.49 -13.22 37.06
CA SER A 161 14.54 -14.16 35.94
C SER A 161 15.68 -13.87 34.97
N GLU A 162 16.20 -14.93 34.35
CA GLU A 162 17.08 -14.85 33.20
C GLU A 162 16.29 -15.31 31.98
N GLU A 163 16.05 -14.39 31.06
CA GLU A 163 15.11 -14.60 29.97
C GLU A 163 15.83 -14.64 28.63
N GLN A 164 15.54 -15.65 27.81
CA GLN A 164 16.01 -15.69 26.43
C GLN A 164 14.98 -15.01 25.52
N LEU A 165 15.29 -13.79 25.13
CA LEU A 165 14.47 -13.01 24.21
C LEU A 165 14.85 -13.37 22.77
N THR A 166 13.96 -14.05 22.06
CA THR A 166 14.11 -14.23 20.61
C THR A 166 13.42 -13.09 19.89
N VAL A 167 14.19 -12.31 19.16
CA VAL A 167 13.70 -11.20 18.35
C VAL A 167 13.67 -11.60 16.89
N SER A 168 12.56 -11.34 16.25
CA SER A 168 12.38 -11.59 14.82
C SER A 168 11.74 -10.39 14.14
N TYR A 169 12.25 -10.07 12.97
CA TYR A 169 11.64 -9.15 12.04
C TYR A 169 11.84 -9.71 10.64
N LEU A 170 10.84 -9.58 9.80
CA LEU A 170 10.84 -10.32 8.56
C LEU A 170 11.84 -9.75 7.55
N GLY A 171 12.51 -10.69 6.88
CA GLY A 171 13.70 -10.49 6.05
C GLY A 171 14.89 -9.93 6.83
N PHE A 172 14.88 -10.06 8.16
CA PHE A 172 16.06 -9.96 8.99
C PHE A 172 16.36 -11.33 9.61
N GLU A 173 17.61 -11.57 9.97
CA GLU A 173 17.99 -12.76 10.72
C GLU A 173 17.44 -12.66 12.13
N SER A 174 16.63 -13.64 12.55
CA SER A 174 16.15 -13.73 13.93
C SER A 174 17.35 -13.85 14.87
N ARG A 175 17.28 -13.16 16.00
CA ARG A 175 18.35 -13.09 16.98
C ARG A 175 17.84 -13.41 18.37
N THR A 176 18.50 -14.33 19.06
CA THR A 176 18.22 -14.61 20.47
C THR A 176 19.22 -13.87 21.35
N VAL A 177 18.71 -13.15 22.35
CA VAL A 177 19.47 -12.34 23.30
C VAL A 177 19.04 -12.73 24.70
N SER A 178 19.98 -13.15 25.53
CA SER A 178 19.71 -13.43 26.95
C SER A 178 19.76 -12.15 27.77
N VAL A 179 18.76 -11.90 28.60
CA VAL A 179 18.66 -10.69 29.43
C VAL A 179 18.47 -11.07 30.89
N SER A 180 19.34 -10.56 31.77
CA SER A 180 19.22 -10.73 33.22
C SER A 180 18.48 -9.56 33.85
N MET A 181 17.33 -9.83 34.46
CA MET A 181 16.46 -8.82 35.06
C MET A 181 17.01 -8.39 36.43
N GLY A 182 17.47 -7.14 36.56
CA GLY A 182 17.96 -6.54 37.82
C GLY A 182 16.85 -5.86 38.64
N ASP A 183 17.20 -5.10 39.68
CA ASP A 183 16.23 -4.49 40.62
C ASP A 183 15.42 -3.29 40.07
N GLY A 184 15.58 -2.94 38.78
CA GLY A 184 14.98 -1.73 38.20
C GLY A 184 14.68 -1.85 36.71
N PRO A 185 13.87 -0.93 36.16
CA PRO A 185 13.44 -0.95 34.76
C PRO A 185 14.65 -0.98 33.82
N LEU A 186 14.56 -1.83 32.80
CA LEU A 186 15.63 -2.08 31.85
C LEU A 186 15.22 -1.59 30.46
N GLU A 187 16.01 -0.68 29.88
CA GLU A 187 15.84 -0.19 28.52
C GLU A 187 16.94 -0.75 27.61
N ILE A 188 16.59 -1.50 26.55
CA ILE A 188 17.54 -2.13 25.62
C ILE A 188 17.23 -1.82 24.16
N SER A 189 18.25 -1.86 23.29
CA SER A 189 18.04 -1.91 21.84
C SER A 189 18.59 -3.21 21.28
N ILE A 190 17.82 -3.88 20.43
CA ILE A 190 18.20 -5.15 19.80
C ILE A 190 18.35 -4.92 18.30
N ARG A 191 19.59 -5.08 17.79
CA ARG A 191 19.92 -4.90 16.37
C ARG A 191 19.80 -6.22 15.61
N LEU A 192 19.09 -6.21 14.49
CA LEU A 192 18.93 -7.35 13.58
C LEU A 192 19.67 -7.09 12.26
N ALA A 193 20.31 -8.13 11.71
CA ALA A 193 20.98 -8.07 10.42
C ALA A 193 19.99 -8.36 9.27
N PRO A 194 19.95 -7.55 8.20
CA PRO A 194 19.11 -7.84 7.03
C PRO A 194 19.50 -9.15 6.35
N GLN A 195 18.51 -9.94 5.91
CA GLN A 195 18.72 -11.12 5.07
C GLN A 195 18.91 -10.71 3.60
N PRO A 196 19.68 -11.48 2.81
CA PRO A 196 19.96 -11.16 1.41
C PRO A 196 18.74 -11.17 0.47
N LEU A 197 17.60 -11.71 0.87
CA LEU A 197 16.35 -11.72 0.10
C LEU A 197 15.41 -10.68 0.71
N GLN A 198 15.39 -9.45 0.22
CA GLN A 198 14.33 -8.53 0.62
C GLN A 198 13.89 -7.64 -0.53
N SER A 199 12.77 -8.02 -1.13
CA SER A 199 11.74 -7.04 -1.47
C SER A 199 11.09 -6.53 -0.19
N ARG A 200 10.43 -5.38 -0.25
CA ARG A 200 9.61 -4.89 0.86
C ARG A 200 8.44 -5.82 1.14
N GLU A 201 7.83 -5.68 2.31
CA GLU A 201 6.80 -6.61 2.77
C GLU A 201 5.54 -5.85 3.16
N VAL A 202 4.42 -6.39 2.70
CA VAL A 202 3.09 -5.95 3.06
C VAL A 202 2.62 -6.84 4.19
N VAL A 203 2.57 -6.27 5.39
CA VAL A 203 1.94 -6.89 6.55
C VAL A 203 0.43 -6.89 6.33
N VAL A 204 -0.11 -8.03 5.96
CA VAL A 204 -1.55 -8.22 5.81
C VAL A 204 -2.12 -8.62 7.17
N ALA A 205 -2.84 -7.68 7.78
CA ALA A 205 -3.49 -7.84 9.07
C ALA A 205 -5.01 -7.86 8.87
N GLY A 206 -5.59 -9.06 8.81
CA GLY A 206 -7.06 -9.22 8.76
C GLY A 206 -7.78 -8.90 10.07
N THR A 207 -7.06 -8.49 11.13
CA THR A 207 -7.58 -8.45 12.51
C THR A 207 -6.93 -7.34 13.35
N ILE A 208 -7.52 -7.03 14.51
CA ILE A 208 -7.44 -5.72 15.19
C ILE A 208 -6.03 -5.27 15.64
N LEU A 209 -4.99 -6.09 15.75
CA LEU A 209 -3.66 -5.61 16.14
C LEU A 209 -2.52 -6.44 15.56
N HIS A 210 -1.35 -5.83 15.52
CA HIS A 210 -0.05 -6.49 15.58
C HIS A 210 -0.04 -7.46 16.76
N THR A 211 -0.38 -8.72 16.54
CA THR A 211 -0.33 -9.73 17.58
C THR A 211 1.13 -10.11 17.80
N ASP A 212 1.59 -9.90 19.04
CA ASP A 212 2.92 -10.11 19.62
C ASP A 212 3.65 -11.44 19.39
N LEU A 213 3.14 -12.33 18.53
CA LEU A 213 3.70 -13.66 18.22
C LEU A 213 3.14 -14.21 16.87
N ASP A 214 2.40 -13.41 16.09
CA ASP A 214 1.90 -13.84 14.75
C ASP A 214 2.91 -13.53 13.64
N THR A 215 4.12 -13.01 13.92
CA THR A 215 5.12 -12.72 12.88
C THR A 215 5.68 -13.94 12.19
N THR A 216 5.52 -15.14 12.75
CA THR A 216 5.86 -16.34 11.98
C THR A 216 4.91 -16.53 10.80
N TRP A 217 3.66 -16.02 10.82
CA TRP A 217 2.68 -16.19 9.73
C TRP A 217 1.64 -15.06 9.54
N GLN A 218 1.99 -13.79 9.71
CA GLN A 218 1.25 -12.69 9.07
C GLN A 218 1.15 -12.99 7.56
N HIS A 219 0.05 -12.65 6.88
CA HIS A 219 -0.12 -12.99 5.45
C HIS A 219 0.72 -12.09 4.55
N LEU A 220 2.03 -12.19 4.70
CA LEU A 220 2.94 -11.27 4.08
C LEU A 220 2.89 -11.48 2.58
N ILE A 221 2.86 -10.36 1.86
CA ILE A 221 3.04 -10.34 0.42
C ILE A 221 4.30 -9.54 0.16
N GLN A 222 5.12 -10.04 -0.74
CA GLN A 222 6.36 -9.42 -1.15
C GLN A 222 6.13 -8.69 -2.49
N PRO A 223 5.89 -7.36 -2.51
CA PRO A 223 5.58 -6.63 -3.73
C PRO A 223 6.73 -6.64 -4.73
N GLY A 224 7.98 -6.58 -4.27
CA GLY A 224 9.16 -6.56 -5.16
C GLY A 224 9.43 -7.89 -5.88
N VAL A 225 8.75 -8.98 -5.49
CA VAL A 225 8.76 -10.25 -6.23
C VAL A 225 7.68 -10.27 -7.32
N MET A 226 6.65 -9.43 -7.19
CA MET A 226 5.49 -9.31 -8.09
C MET A 226 5.47 -7.91 -8.72
N ALA A 227 6.32 -7.71 -9.73
CA ALA A 227 6.43 -6.48 -10.50
C ALA A 227 6.04 -6.71 -11.97
N PRO A 228 4.82 -7.17 -12.30
CA PRO A 228 4.47 -7.64 -13.64
C PRO A 228 4.65 -6.60 -14.75
N LEU A 229 4.64 -5.30 -14.40
CA LEU A 229 4.82 -4.16 -15.30
C LEU A 229 6.16 -3.44 -15.12
N GLY A 230 7.19 -4.13 -14.58
CA GLY A 230 8.54 -3.56 -14.43
C GLY A 230 8.74 -2.66 -13.22
N GLU A 231 7.69 -2.43 -12.45
CA GLU A 231 7.75 -1.76 -11.16
C GLU A 231 7.02 -2.59 -10.11
N SER A 232 7.57 -2.66 -8.90
CA SER A 232 6.89 -3.28 -7.77
C SER A 232 5.59 -2.53 -7.47
N SER A 233 4.52 -3.25 -7.14
CA SER A 233 3.26 -2.65 -6.71
C SER A 233 2.68 -3.43 -5.54
N VAL A 234 2.54 -2.73 -4.41
CA VAL A 234 1.84 -3.19 -3.21
C VAL A 234 0.38 -3.46 -3.55
N LEU A 235 -0.33 -2.53 -4.21
CA LEU A 235 -1.75 -2.70 -4.53
C LEU A 235 -1.99 -3.93 -5.43
N ARG A 236 -1.14 -4.17 -6.44
CA ARG A 236 -1.24 -5.37 -7.28
C ARG A 236 -0.89 -6.63 -6.51
N SER A 237 0.11 -6.58 -5.64
CA SER A 237 0.50 -7.75 -4.84
C SER A 237 -0.66 -8.24 -3.96
N LEU A 238 -1.51 -7.33 -3.47
CA LEU A 238 -2.72 -7.65 -2.71
C LEU A 238 -3.73 -8.50 -3.50
N SER A 239 -3.74 -8.44 -4.83
CA SER A 239 -4.63 -9.27 -5.68
C SER A 239 -4.38 -10.78 -5.56
N THR A 240 -3.25 -11.18 -4.96
CA THR A 240 -2.97 -12.59 -4.65
C THR A 240 -3.79 -13.12 -3.47
N LEU A 241 -4.37 -12.23 -2.67
CA LEU A 241 -5.22 -12.59 -1.55
C LEU A 241 -6.63 -12.92 -2.01
N PRO A 242 -7.30 -13.90 -1.38
CA PRO A 242 -8.70 -14.19 -1.65
C PRO A 242 -9.65 -13.04 -1.27
N SER A 243 -9.26 -12.17 -0.33
CA SER A 243 -10.06 -11.04 0.13
C SER A 243 -10.14 -9.87 -0.84
N VAL A 244 -9.27 -9.86 -1.87
CA VAL A 244 -9.12 -8.77 -2.84
C VAL A 244 -9.63 -9.23 -4.19
N SER A 245 -10.58 -8.50 -4.77
CA SER A 245 -11.16 -8.84 -6.06
C SER A 245 -10.16 -8.62 -7.20
N LEU A 246 -10.16 -9.51 -8.19
CA LEU A 246 -9.38 -9.31 -9.42
C LEU A 246 -9.96 -8.20 -10.28
N SER A 247 -9.13 -7.21 -10.59
CA SER A 247 -9.37 -6.16 -11.57
C SER A 247 -8.52 -6.34 -12.83
N ALA A 248 -8.83 -5.58 -13.87
CA ALA A 248 -8.00 -5.47 -15.07
C ALA A 248 -6.67 -4.76 -14.79
N ALA A 249 -5.77 -4.71 -15.77
CA ALA A 249 -4.51 -4.01 -15.64
C ALA A 249 -4.71 -2.55 -15.26
N LEU A 250 -5.65 -1.88 -15.90
CA LEU A 250 -5.99 -0.48 -15.68
C LEU A 250 -7.13 -0.44 -14.66
N SER A 251 -6.81 -0.07 -13.43
CA SER A 251 -7.75 -0.08 -12.31
C SER A 251 -7.16 0.75 -11.18
N ASP A 252 -7.79 1.88 -10.86
CA ASP A 252 -7.39 2.63 -9.68
C ASP A 252 -8.01 2.06 -8.38
N GLY A 253 -7.14 1.84 -7.40
CA GLY A 253 -7.50 1.24 -6.11
C GLY A 253 -7.76 -0.27 -6.14
N VAL A 254 -8.27 -0.79 -5.03
CA VAL A 254 -8.55 -2.22 -4.84
C VAL A 254 -9.94 -2.43 -4.27
N SER A 255 -10.66 -3.42 -4.79
CA SER A 255 -11.96 -3.82 -4.25
C SER A 255 -11.78 -4.97 -3.26
N VAL A 256 -12.37 -4.85 -2.06
CA VAL A 256 -12.11 -5.77 -0.93
C VAL A 256 -13.42 -6.30 -0.37
N ARG A 257 -13.61 -7.63 -0.39
CA ARG A 257 -14.82 -8.30 0.12
C ARG A 257 -16.13 -7.69 -0.39
N GLY A 258 -16.16 -7.36 -1.69
CA GLY A 258 -17.31 -6.76 -2.37
C GLY A 258 -17.46 -5.25 -2.17
N SER A 259 -16.66 -4.61 -1.33
CA SER A 259 -16.58 -3.15 -1.28
C SER A 259 -15.85 -2.64 -2.52
N LYS A 260 -16.36 -1.55 -3.08
CA LYS A 260 -15.73 -0.83 -4.18
C LYS A 260 -14.40 -0.20 -3.73
N SER A 261 -13.54 0.17 -4.68
CA SER A 261 -12.28 0.88 -4.41
C SER A 261 -12.46 2.21 -3.68
N ASP A 262 -13.61 2.88 -3.79
CA ASP A 262 -13.92 4.13 -3.05
C ASP A 262 -14.00 3.95 -1.53
N GLY A 263 -14.28 2.74 -1.07
CA GLY A 263 -14.32 2.37 0.33
C GLY A 263 -12.95 2.03 0.89
N PHE A 264 -11.88 2.16 0.10
CA PHE A 264 -10.53 1.79 0.48
C PHE A 264 -9.66 3.02 0.74
N GLN A 265 -9.25 3.21 1.99
CA GLN A 265 -8.41 4.33 2.40
C GLN A 265 -6.93 3.98 2.31
N VAL A 266 -6.14 4.90 1.77
CA VAL A 266 -4.68 4.82 1.77
C VAL A 266 -4.11 5.92 2.67
N LEU A 267 -3.20 5.53 3.57
CA LEU A 267 -2.50 6.43 4.48
C LEU A 267 -0.98 6.37 4.21
N LEU A 268 -0.30 7.51 4.27
CA LEU A 268 1.15 7.63 4.24
C LEU A 268 1.62 8.29 5.53
N ASP A 269 2.40 7.57 6.35
CA ASP A 269 2.79 7.98 7.71
C ASP A 269 1.58 8.45 8.55
N GLY A 270 0.46 7.76 8.37
CA GLY A 270 -0.82 8.05 9.02
C GLY A 270 -1.67 9.13 8.33
N LEU A 271 -1.17 9.92 7.38
CA LEU A 271 -1.95 10.95 6.70
C LEU A 271 -2.65 10.40 5.44
N PRO A 272 -3.91 10.79 5.14
CA PRO A 272 -4.63 10.27 3.98
C PRO A 272 -4.04 10.74 2.66
N VAL A 273 -3.98 9.83 1.70
CA VAL A 273 -3.57 10.07 0.32
C VAL A 273 -4.73 9.74 -0.59
N TYR A 274 -5.11 10.69 -1.44
CA TYR A 274 -6.30 10.63 -2.27
C TYR A 274 -6.00 10.21 -3.72
N SER A 275 -4.80 10.51 -4.25
CA SER A 275 -4.27 9.87 -5.46
C SER A 275 -3.42 8.65 -5.10
N ARG A 276 -3.92 7.45 -5.36
CA ARG A 276 -3.34 6.18 -4.86
C ARG A 276 -2.45 5.49 -5.88
N SER A 277 -2.54 5.90 -7.13
CA SER A 277 -1.80 5.33 -8.26
C SER A 277 -1.40 6.42 -9.25
N HIS A 278 -0.44 6.08 -10.10
CA HIS A 278 -0.09 6.82 -11.30
C HIS A 278 -0.56 6.08 -12.55
N MET A 279 -0.73 6.82 -13.65
CA MET A 279 -1.05 6.27 -14.98
C MET A 279 -2.26 5.32 -14.96
N PHE A 280 -3.43 5.86 -14.57
CA PHE A 280 -4.72 5.15 -14.65
C PHE A 280 -4.77 3.84 -13.83
N GLY A 281 -4.03 3.78 -12.72
CA GLY A 281 -3.94 2.56 -11.90
C GLY A 281 -2.80 1.60 -12.28
N LEU A 282 -1.92 1.95 -13.22
CA LEU A 282 -0.83 1.06 -13.61
C LEU A 282 0.21 0.89 -12.50
N PHE A 283 0.62 2.01 -11.89
CA PHE A 283 1.72 2.06 -10.93
C PHE A 283 1.25 2.59 -9.58
N ASP A 284 1.83 2.11 -8.49
CA ASP A 284 1.55 2.66 -7.17
C ASP A 284 2.07 4.11 -7.06
N ALA A 285 1.34 4.94 -6.29
CA ALA A 285 1.71 6.33 -6.04
C ALA A 285 3.05 6.49 -5.31
N PHE A 286 3.49 5.48 -4.56
CA PHE A 286 4.67 5.57 -3.71
C PHE A 286 5.84 4.78 -4.27
N ASN A 287 6.99 5.44 -4.36
CA ASN A 287 8.24 4.79 -4.67
C ASN A 287 8.58 3.72 -3.61
N GLU A 288 8.75 2.49 -4.07
CA GLU A 288 9.17 1.34 -3.29
C GLU A 288 10.62 1.40 -2.81
N ASP A 289 11.34 2.52 -2.95
CA ASP A 289 12.59 2.83 -2.25
C ASP A 289 12.40 3.79 -1.04
N ALA A 290 11.23 4.42 -0.90
CA ALA A 290 10.87 5.31 0.22
C ALA A 290 10.08 4.64 1.38
N LEU A 291 9.29 3.61 1.09
CA LEU A 291 8.55 2.76 2.04
C LEU A 291 9.40 1.90 3.02
N GLN A 292 8.91 1.68 4.22
CA GLN A 292 9.51 0.78 5.22
C GLN A 292 8.66 -0.46 5.42
N ALA A 293 7.36 -0.25 5.61
CA ALA A 293 6.38 -1.31 5.82
C ALA A 293 5.02 -0.85 5.32
N VAL A 294 4.14 -1.80 5.03
CA VAL A 294 2.75 -1.52 4.71
C VAL A 294 1.83 -2.39 5.56
N GLY A 295 0.85 -1.79 6.21
CA GLY A 295 -0.22 -2.50 6.93
C GLY A 295 -1.51 -2.52 6.12
N PHE A 296 -2.05 -3.71 5.82
CA PHE A 296 -3.34 -3.87 5.13
C PHE A 296 -4.41 -4.39 6.10
N TYR A 297 -5.34 -3.50 6.48
CA TYR A 297 -6.42 -3.74 7.44
C TYR A 297 -7.76 -3.92 6.72
N TYR A 298 -8.11 -5.16 6.39
CA TYR A 298 -9.32 -5.50 5.59
C TYR A 298 -10.43 -6.22 6.38
N GLY A 299 -10.12 -6.69 7.58
CA GLY A 299 -11.10 -7.33 8.47
C GLY A 299 -11.64 -6.33 9.51
N ILE A 300 -11.70 -6.73 10.78
CA ILE A 300 -12.07 -5.79 11.84
C ILE A 300 -10.84 -4.92 12.16
N ALA A 301 -10.86 -3.66 11.74
CA ALA A 301 -9.73 -2.74 11.93
C ALA A 301 -9.68 -2.16 13.36
N PRO A 302 -8.48 -1.85 13.92
CA PRO A 302 -8.34 -1.20 15.22
C PRO A 302 -9.02 0.17 15.31
N ALA A 303 -9.39 0.58 16.54
CA ALA A 303 -10.13 1.83 16.74
C ALA A 303 -9.38 3.13 16.47
N SER A 304 -8.05 3.06 16.54
CA SER A 304 -7.15 4.11 16.10
C SER A 304 -7.30 4.42 14.60
N TYR A 305 -7.64 3.42 13.79
CA TYR A 305 -7.86 3.58 12.36
C TYR A 305 -9.34 3.86 12.02
N GLN A 306 -9.54 4.79 11.09
CA GLN A 306 -10.79 4.87 10.34
C GLN A 306 -10.83 3.69 9.39
N ALA A 307 -12.00 3.05 9.26
CA ALA A 307 -12.15 1.85 8.46
C ALA A 307 -13.34 2.03 7.52
N PRO A 308 -13.16 2.72 6.38
CA PRO A 308 -14.21 2.78 5.37
C PRO A 308 -14.52 1.37 4.85
N PRO A 309 -15.58 1.18 4.05
CA PRO A 309 -16.15 -0.14 3.81
C PRO A 309 -15.18 -1.20 3.27
N GLY A 310 -14.18 -0.81 2.48
CA GLY A 310 -13.14 -1.68 1.92
C GLY A 310 -11.91 -1.88 2.82
N GLY A 311 -11.77 -1.12 3.90
CA GLY A 311 -10.62 -1.17 4.81
C GLY A 311 -9.57 -0.10 4.54
N THR A 312 -8.38 -0.29 5.11
CA THR A 312 -7.32 0.72 5.14
C THR A 312 -5.95 0.11 4.83
N LEU A 313 -5.17 0.81 3.99
CA LEU A 313 -3.77 0.52 3.69
C LEU A 313 -2.89 1.62 4.29
N ALA A 314 -2.07 1.27 5.27
CA ALA A 314 -1.19 2.20 5.95
C ALA A 314 0.26 1.98 5.52
N PHE A 315 0.79 2.89 4.72
CA PHE A 315 2.19 2.94 4.34
C PHE A 315 2.99 3.68 5.41
N LEU A 316 4.06 3.06 5.87
CA LEU A 316 5.08 3.68 6.71
C LEU A 316 6.31 3.91 5.85
N THR A 317 6.90 5.10 5.90
CA THR A 317 8.10 5.41 5.11
C THR A 317 9.38 5.32 5.93
N ARG A 318 10.48 4.95 5.29
CA ARG A 318 11.78 4.82 5.94
C ARG A 318 12.21 6.15 6.49
N THR A 319 12.82 6.12 7.67
CA THR A 319 13.27 7.35 8.32
C THR A 319 14.65 7.81 7.88
N GLY A 320 15.25 7.17 6.87
CA GLY A 320 16.64 7.38 6.46
C GLY A 320 17.64 6.71 7.40
N SER A 321 18.90 6.58 6.95
CA SER A 321 19.97 5.99 7.78
C SER A 321 20.56 6.99 8.76
N GLN A 322 20.65 6.63 10.05
CA GLN A 322 21.37 7.40 11.07
C GLN A 322 22.87 7.06 11.12
N GLU A 323 23.31 6.09 10.31
CA GLU A 323 24.65 5.49 10.40
C GLU A 323 25.56 5.92 9.24
N ARG A 324 25.03 6.00 8.02
CA ARG A 324 25.83 6.33 6.83
C ARG A 324 25.01 6.97 5.73
N VAL A 325 25.68 7.68 4.83
CA VAL A 325 25.07 8.08 3.58
C VAL A 325 24.92 6.85 2.69
N ALA A 326 23.74 6.65 2.13
CA ALA A 326 23.44 5.58 1.18
C ALA A 326 22.56 6.12 0.06
N GLY A 327 22.63 5.49 -1.11
CA GLY A 327 21.82 5.87 -2.25
C GLY A 327 21.34 4.68 -3.07
N THR A 328 20.20 4.84 -3.73
CA THR A 328 19.69 3.94 -4.76
C THR A 328 19.42 4.76 -6.01
N ILE A 329 19.84 4.27 -7.16
CA ILE A 329 19.43 4.77 -8.48
C ILE A 329 18.87 3.61 -9.29
N GLY A 330 17.84 3.85 -10.10
CA GLY A 330 17.26 2.80 -10.91
C GLY A 330 16.47 3.30 -12.11
N ALA A 331 16.14 2.37 -12.99
CA ALA A 331 15.33 2.57 -14.18
C ALA A 331 14.47 1.33 -14.43
N SER A 332 13.19 1.51 -14.75
CA SER A 332 12.27 0.47 -15.24
C SER A 332 11.97 0.70 -16.72
N ASN A 333 11.07 -0.04 -17.37
CA ASN A 333 10.62 0.38 -18.71
C ASN A 333 9.86 1.72 -18.69
N THR A 334 9.43 2.20 -17.52
CA THR A 334 8.46 3.31 -17.42
C THR A 334 9.01 4.54 -16.71
N SER A 335 9.99 4.41 -15.81
CA SER A 335 10.50 5.53 -15.02
C SER A 335 11.97 5.42 -14.61
N PHE A 336 12.57 6.58 -14.32
CA PHE A 336 13.81 6.68 -13.55
C PHE A 336 13.48 6.93 -12.09
N LYS A 337 14.19 6.27 -11.18
CA LYS A 337 14.07 6.47 -9.73
C LYS A 337 15.40 6.78 -9.07
N GLY A 338 15.34 7.59 -8.02
CA GLY A 338 16.50 7.92 -7.20
C GLY A 338 16.12 8.14 -5.75
N THR A 339 16.94 7.61 -4.84
CA THR A 339 16.78 7.76 -3.39
C THR A 339 18.13 8.03 -2.76
N LEU A 340 18.19 9.00 -1.86
CA LEU A 340 19.36 9.34 -1.06
C LEU A 340 18.94 9.43 0.41
N GLU A 341 19.79 8.93 1.30
CA GLU A 341 19.57 9.02 2.74
C GLU A 341 20.88 9.19 3.49
N GLY A 342 20.82 9.68 4.72
CA GLY A 342 21.99 9.76 5.57
C GLY A 342 21.74 10.39 6.94
N PRO A 343 22.79 10.42 7.78
CA PRO A 343 22.70 10.96 9.12
C PRO A 343 22.53 12.49 9.09
N ALA A 344 21.81 13.00 10.09
CA ALA A 344 21.67 14.41 10.39
C ALA A 344 22.08 14.68 11.85
N LEU A 345 22.41 15.94 12.17
CA LEU A 345 22.57 16.42 13.56
C LEU A 345 23.53 15.56 14.41
N GLY A 346 24.66 15.14 13.84
CA GLY A 346 25.65 14.31 14.55
C GLY A 346 25.14 12.91 14.91
N GLY A 347 24.29 12.31 14.07
CA GLY A 347 23.76 10.96 14.28
C GLY A 347 22.56 10.87 15.24
N ARG A 348 21.99 12.03 15.63
CA ARG A 348 20.74 12.15 16.41
C ARG A 348 19.49 12.27 15.54
N GLY A 349 19.67 12.13 14.24
CA GLY A 349 18.63 12.28 13.24
C GLY A 349 19.10 11.70 11.93
N SER A 350 18.19 11.66 10.98
CA SER A 350 18.46 11.23 9.62
C SER A 350 17.57 11.98 8.63
N TRP A 351 17.96 11.92 7.37
CA TRP A 351 17.20 12.47 6.27
C TRP A 351 17.06 11.41 5.17
N LEU A 352 15.99 11.51 4.39
CA LEU A 352 15.74 10.72 3.20
C LEU A 352 15.04 11.59 2.16
N VAL A 353 15.48 11.49 0.91
CA VAL A 353 14.82 12.07 -0.26
C VAL A 353 14.74 11.01 -1.34
N SER A 354 13.56 10.81 -1.91
CA SER A 354 13.28 9.83 -2.96
C SER A 354 12.44 10.48 -4.03
N GLY A 355 12.63 10.12 -5.29
CA GLY A 355 11.73 10.55 -6.35
C GLY A 355 11.75 9.64 -7.56
N ARG A 356 10.68 9.72 -8.35
CA ARG A 356 10.56 9.05 -9.66
C ARG A 356 10.05 10.03 -10.71
N LEU A 357 10.52 9.82 -11.93
CA LEU A 357 10.14 10.58 -13.12
C LEU A 357 9.86 9.58 -14.25
N SER A 358 8.67 9.62 -14.82
CA SER A 358 8.32 8.77 -15.96
C SER A 358 8.99 9.24 -17.24
N TYR A 359 9.26 8.31 -18.14
CA TYR A 359 9.73 8.58 -19.50
C TYR A 359 8.96 7.76 -20.56
N LEU A 360 7.74 7.33 -20.24
CA LEU A 360 6.86 6.54 -21.10
C LEU A 360 6.70 7.17 -22.50
N ASP A 361 6.60 8.49 -22.59
CA ASP A 361 6.47 9.24 -23.84
C ASP A 361 7.80 9.41 -24.61
N ASP A 362 8.94 9.35 -23.91
CA ASP A 362 10.26 9.65 -24.48
C ASP A 362 10.94 8.40 -25.06
N LEU A 363 10.69 7.24 -24.46
CA LEU A 363 11.32 5.97 -24.82
C LEU A 363 10.28 4.84 -24.89
N ASP A 364 10.10 4.31 -26.10
CA ASP A 364 9.19 3.19 -26.34
C ASP A 364 9.85 1.83 -26.02
N TRP A 365 10.09 1.59 -24.73
CA TRP A 365 10.66 0.35 -24.25
C TRP A 365 9.53 -0.66 -24.01
N PHE A 366 9.54 -1.77 -24.75
CA PHE A 366 8.53 -2.83 -24.62
C PHE A 366 7.07 -2.38 -24.91
N ASN A 367 6.87 -1.50 -25.90
CA ASN A 367 5.55 -0.98 -26.31
C ASN A 367 4.89 -0.13 -25.21
N ASN A 368 5.64 0.84 -24.68
CA ASN A 368 5.08 1.81 -23.74
C ASN A 368 4.01 2.67 -24.43
N ASP A 369 4.12 2.90 -25.73
CA ASP A 369 3.10 3.55 -26.54
C ASP A 369 1.73 2.84 -26.45
N VAL A 370 1.72 1.51 -26.40
CA VAL A 370 0.53 0.68 -26.19
C VAL A 370 -0.02 0.86 -24.78
N LEU A 371 0.84 0.94 -23.74
CA LEU A 371 0.37 1.22 -22.37
C LEU A 371 -0.35 2.57 -22.29
N VAL A 372 0.25 3.61 -22.87
CA VAL A 372 -0.31 4.97 -22.90
C VAL A 372 -1.60 4.98 -23.71
N ALA A 373 -1.61 4.37 -24.90
CA ALA A 373 -2.77 4.30 -25.76
C ALA A 373 -3.93 3.56 -25.07
N GLN A 374 -3.69 2.37 -24.51
CA GLN A 374 -4.72 1.63 -23.79
C GLN A 374 -5.21 2.40 -22.56
N GLY A 375 -4.31 3.01 -21.77
CA GLY A 375 -4.66 3.85 -20.62
C GLY A 375 -5.60 5.02 -20.96
N LEU A 376 -5.37 5.65 -22.11
CA LEU A 376 -6.23 6.71 -22.65
C LEU A 376 -7.50 6.18 -23.35
N ASP A 377 -7.71 4.86 -23.35
CA ASP A 377 -8.77 4.15 -24.07
C ASP A 377 -8.73 4.40 -25.60
N ILE A 378 -7.51 4.30 -26.15
CA ILE A 378 -7.17 4.54 -27.54
C ILE A 378 -6.62 3.26 -28.16
N GLY A 379 -7.18 2.87 -29.30
CA GLY A 379 -6.63 1.74 -30.07
C GLY A 379 -6.64 0.42 -29.32
N ARG A 380 -7.54 0.27 -28.33
CA ARG A 380 -7.76 -1.01 -27.65
C ARG A 380 -8.28 -2.05 -28.61
N GLU A 381 -7.81 -3.27 -28.43
CA GLU A 381 -8.36 -4.41 -29.15
C GLU A 381 -9.80 -4.68 -28.70
N THR A 382 -10.65 -4.91 -29.69
CA THR A 382 -12.07 -5.17 -29.49
C THR A 382 -12.51 -6.42 -30.23
N SER A 383 -13.62 -7.05 -29.81
CA SER A 383 -14.15 -8.24 -30.50
C SER A 383 -14.65 -7.97 -31.92
N LEU A 384 -14.92 -6.70 -32.25
CA LEU A 384 -15.30 -6.25 -33.57
C LEU A 384 -14.55 -4.96 -33.91
N GLU A 385 -14.05 -4.87 -35.14
CA GLU A 385 -13.65 -3.59 -35.72
C GLU A 385 -14.92 -2.79 -36.03
N PRO A 386 -15.07 -1.55 -35.53
CA PRO A 386 -16.22 -0.72 -35.84
C PRO A 386 -16.39 -0.55 -37.35
N ALA A 387 -17.61 -0.71 -37.85
CA ALA A 387 -17.91 -0.53 -39.27
C ALA A 387 -18.12 0.97 -39.60
N GLY A 388 -17.24 1.54 -40.44
CA GLY A 388 -17.50 2.82 -41.11
C GLY A 388 -16.76 4.06 -40.57
N PRO A 389 -17.10 5.27 -41.11
CA PRO A 389 -16.30 6.49 -40.95
C PRO A 389 -16.38 7.17 -39.58
N ALA A 390 -17.22 6.70 -38.65
CA ALA A 390 -17.38 7.25 -37.30
C ALA A 390 -16.25 6.80 -36.34
N ARG A 391 -15.01 6.80 -36.82
CA ARG A 391 -13.83 6.46 -36.02
C ARG A 391 -13.20 7.77 -35.53
N ALA A 392 -12.99 7.87 -34.22
CA ALA A 392 -12.02 8.82 -33.70
C ALA A 392 -10.63 8.31 -34.10
N GLN A 393 -9.99 8.97 -35.05
CA GLN A 393 -8.58 8.71 -35.35
C GLN A 393 -7.76 9.53 -34.37
N VAL A 394 -7.25 8.90 -33.32
CA VAL A 394 -6.30 9.57 -32.43
C VAL A 394 -5.04 9.84 -33.23
N LEU A 395 -4.59 11.09 -33.17
CA LEU A 395 -3.37 11.56 -33.81
C LEU A 395 -2.18 11.41 -32.86
N ASN A 396 -2.34 11.80 -31.59
CA ASN A 396 -1.31 11.70 -30.55
C ASN A 396 -1.94 11.42 -29.18
N GLY A 397 -1.28 10.61 -28.35
CA GLY A 397 -1.58 10.45 -26.93
C GLY A 397 -0.27 10.57 -26.13
N SER A 398 -0.34 11.16 -24.95
CA SER A 398 0.82 11.31 -24.06
C SER A 398 0.40 11.08 -22.62
N ALA A 399 1.26 10.47 -21.82
CA ALA A 399 1.02 10.33 -20.38
C ALA A 399 2.34 10.29 -19.60
N ASN A 400 2.43 11.13 -18.56
CA ASN A 400 3.58 11.17 -17.68
C ASN A 400 3.17 11.36 -16.22
N TYR A 401 4.06 10.95 -15.32
CA TYR A 401 3.93 11.13 -13.88
C TYR A 401 5.27 11.45 -13.23
N HIS A 402 5.17 12.04 -12.05
CA HIS A 402 6.29 12.27 -11.16
C HIS A 402 5.87 12.13 -9.71
N ASP A 403 6.81 11.68 -8.88
CA ASP A 403 6.64 11.65 -7.43
C ASP A 403 7.92 12.02 -6.70
N VAL A 404 7.79 12.67 -5.55
CA VAL A 404 8.88 13.04 -4.65
C VAL A 404 8.43 12.80 -3.22
N HIS A 405 9.25 12.10 -2.45
CA HIS A 405 9.08 11.86 -1.02
C HIS A 405 10.30 12.36 -0.26
N ALA A 406 10.08 13.07 0.84
CA ALA A 406 11.14 13.53 1.73
C ALA A 406 10.76 13.24 3.19
N LYS A 407 11.76 12.86 3.99
CA LYS A 407 11.58 12.61 5.42
C LYS A 407 12.79 13.10 6.21
N LEU A 408 12.51 13.73 7.34
CA LEU A 408 13.48 14.15 8.33
C LEU A 408 13.12 13.53 9.67
N LEU A 409 14.14 13.04 10.37
CA LEU A 409 14.03 12.47 11.70
C LEU A 409 14.91 13.28 12.66
N PHE A 410 14.36 13.61 13.82
CA PHE A 410 15.10 14.12 14.97
C PHE A 410 14.76 13.32 16.24
N GLU A 411 15.79 12.96 16.99
CA GLU A 411 15.66 12.28 18.28
C GLU A 411 16.28 13.13 19.42
N GLY A 412 15.41 13.48 20.37
CA GLY A 412 15.74 14.23 21.58
C GLY A 412 16.55 13.40 22.60
N ALA A 413 17.22 14.08 23.53
CA ALA A 413 18.01 13.39 24.59
C ALA A 413 17.13 12.56 25.55
N ASP A 414 15.86 12.94 25.63
CA ASP A 414 14.82 12.36 26.47
C ASP A 414 14.07 11.20 25.79
N GLY A 415 14.51 10.77 24.59
CA GLY A 415 13.89 9.69 23.82
C GLY A 415 12.66 10.12 23.01
N GLY A 416 12.30 11.41 23.05
CA GLY A 416 11.26 11.97 22.18
C GLY A 416 11.70 12.02 20.72
N ARG A 417 10.83 11.60 19.81
CA ARG A 417 11.09 11.51 18.38
C ARG A 417 10.19 12.47 17.62
N LEU A 418 10.77 13.37 16.85
CA LEU A 418 10.06 14.23 15.92
C LEU A 418 10.41 13.83 14.49
N THR A 419 9.38 13.53 13.71
CA THR A 419 9.51 13.17 12.30
C THR A 419 8.75 14.21 11.48
N ALA A 420 9.36 14.70 10.42
CA ALA A 420 8.69 15.50 9.39
C ALA A 420 8.71 14.73 8.08
N SER A 421 7.55 14.52 7.46
CA SER A 421 7.45 13.82 6.16
C SER A 421 6.65 14.64 5.16
N GLY A 422 6.98 14.47 3.89
CA GLY A 422 6.31 15.12 2.77
C GLY A 422 6.28 14.23 1.54
N TYR A 423 5.18 14.26 0.82
CA TYR A 423 4.96 13.58 -0.45
C TYR A 423 4.31 14.53 -1.44
N LEU A 424 4.78 14.51 -2.68
CA LEU A 424 4.27 15.27 -3.81
C LEU A 424 4.19 14.29 -4.98
N GLY A 425 3.01 14.09 -5.54
CA GLY A 425 2.80 13.24 -6.71
C GLY A 425 1.86 13.90 -7.70
N GLY A 426 2.11 13.72 -8.99
CA GLY A 426 1.25 14.27 -10.03
C GLY A 426 1.37 13.54 -11.36
N ASP A 427 0.29 13.58 -12.11
CA ASP A 427 0.10 12.94 -13.39
C ASP A 427 -0.48 13.93 -14.38
N ARG A 428 -0.08 13.79 -15.64
CA ARG A 428 -0.68 14.49 -16.76
C ARG A 428 -0.83 13.53 -17.93
N ALA A 429 -2.03 13.47 -18.46
CA ALA A 429 -2.34 12.71 -19.66
C ALA A 429 -3.06 13.60 -20.67
N SER A 430 -2.73 13.44 -21.95
CA SER A 430 -3.37 14.17 -23.02
C SER A 430 -3.64 13.28 -24.22
N GLN A 431 -4.69 13.62 -24.94
CA GLN A 431 -5.09 12.93 -26.16
C GLN A 431 -5.53 13.98 -27.17
N GLU A 432 -5.01 13.88 -28.39
CA GLU A 432 -5.50 14.62 -29.54
C GLU A 432 -6.00 13.65 -30.59
N GLY A 433 -7.25 13.80 -31.02
CA GLY A 433 -7.83 12.96 -32.07
C GLY A 433 -8.65 13.76 -33.06
N GLU A 434 -8.74 13.26 -34.27
CA GLU A 434 -9.66 13.73 -35.29
C GLU A 434 -10.87 12.81 -35.34
N ARG A 435 -12.04 13.36 -35.05
CA ARG A 435 -13.30 12.64 -35.16
C ARG A 435 -13.98 12.96 -36.46
N ARG A 436 -13.97 11.99 -37.36
CA ARG A 436 -14.59 12.16 -38.67
C ARG A 436 -16.07 11.83 -38.56
N PHE A 437 -16.89 12.84 -38.82
CA PHE A 437 -18.30 12.68 -39.12
C PHE A 437 -18.47 12.97 -40.61
N ARG A 438 -19.24 12.14 -41.32
CA ARG A 438 -19.65 12.51 -42.68
C ARG A 438 -21.00 13.23 -42.57
N GLY A 439 -20.97 14.53 -42.82
CA GLY A 439 -22.14 15.40 -42.88
C GLY A 439 -22.48 15.83 -44.32
N PRO A 440 -23.51 16.68 -44.50
CA PRO A 440 -24.18 17.02 -45.75
C PRO A 440 -23.37 17.30 -47.01
N ASN A 441 -22.07 17.62 -46.93
CA ASN A 441 -21.26 17.94 -48.11
C ASN A 441 -19.74 17.76 -47.94
N GLN A 442 -19.26 17.14 -46.84
CA GLN A 442 -17.85 16.82 -46.64
C GLN A 442 -17.67 15.92 -45.39
N ALA A 443 -16.57 15.15 -45.34
CA ALA A 443 -16.09 14.61 -44.09
C ALA A 443 -15.63 15.80 -43.23
N ALA A 444 -16.36 16.12 -42.16
CA ALA A 444 -15.95 17.10 -41.18
C ALA A 444 -15.22 16.34 -40.07
N GLY A 445 -13.89 16.47 -40.03
CA GLY A 445 -13.10 16.10 -38.87
C GLY A 445 -13.27 17.16 -37.79
N HIS A 446 -13.75 16.78 -36.61
CA HIS A 446 -13.63 17.61 -35.40
C HIS A 446 -12.39 17.16 -34.64
N LEU A 447 -11.44 18.08 -34.45
CA LEU A 447 -10.35 17.85 -33.51
C LEU A 447 -10.94 17.80 -32.10
N THR A 448 -10.69 16.71 -31.41
CA THR A 448 -11.05 16.49 -30.02
C THR A 448 -9.76 16.45 -29.21
N GLN A 449 -9.71 17.25 -28.15
CA GLN A 449 -8.66 17.20 -27.17
C GLN A 449 -9.23 16.62 -25.87
N GLY A 450 -8.48 15.69 -25.30
CA GLY A 450 -8.67 15.18 -23.95
C GLY A 450 -7.47 15.62 -23.10
N LEU A 451 -7.74 16.15 -21.92
CA LEU A 451 -6.73 16.51 -20.93
C LEU A 451 -7.16 15.95 -19.59
N SER A 452 -6.21 15.34 -18.89
CA SER A 452 -6.36 14.84 -17.53
C SER A 452 -5.13 15.24 -16.74
N GLU A 453 -5.34 15.90 -15.61
CA GLU A 453 -4.30 16.27 -14.66
C GLU A 453 -4.78 15.95 -13.26
N TRP A 454 -3.98 15.23 -12.47
CA TRP A 454 -4.32 14.99 -11.07
C TRP A 454 -3.06 14.84 -10.23
N GLY A 455 -3.20 15.07 -8.93
CA GLY A 455 -2.07 14.99 -8.04
C GLY A 455 -2.46 15.00 -6.57
N THR A 456 -1.48 14.72 -5.72
CA THR A 456 -1.63 14.81 -4.28
C THR A 456 -0.38 15.37 -3.64
N MET A 457 -0.59 16.24 -2.66
CA MET A 457 0.45 16.75 -1.77
C MET A 457 0.10 16.38 -0.34
N VAL A 458 1.03 15.76 0.38
CA VAL A 458 0.88 15.43 1.80
C VAL A 458 2.08 15.95 2.57
N GLY A 459 1.84 16.56 3.73
CA GLY A 459 2.89 17.04 4.62
C GLY A 459 2.49 16.89 6.07
N GLY A 460 3.41 16.37 6.89
CA GLY A 460 3.11 15.99 8.26
C GLY A 460 4.27 16.13 9.23
N LEU A 461 3.91 16.34 10.49
CA LEU A 461 4.76 16.19 11.66
C LEU A 461 4.20 15.07 12.52
N GLN A 462 5.08 14.19 13.00
CA GLN A 462 4.75 13.16 13.97
C GLN A 462 5.69 13.27 15.16
N TYR A 463 5.12 13.36 16.36
CA TYR A 463 5.87 13.31 17.60
C TYR A 463 5.53 12.05 18.39
N GLN A 464 6.55 11.31 18.83
CA GLN A 464 6.40 10.06 19.56
C GLN A 464 7.28 10.04 20.80
N ARG A 465 6.77 9.49 21.91
CA ARG A 465 7.52 9.41 23.17
C ARG A 465 6.97 8.32 24.09
N SER A 466 7.86 7.53 24.68
CA SER A 466 7.52 6.70 25.85
C SER A 466 7.37 7.58 27.10
N LEU A 467 6.28 7.36 27.83
CA LEU A 467 5.92 8.07 29.05
C LEU A 467 6.24 7.21 30.27
N GLN A 468 6.44 7.83 31.43
CA GLN A 468 6.60 7.09 32.67
C GLN A 468 5.35 6.24 32.98
N GLY A 469 5.56 4.95 33.21
CA GLY A 469 4.54 4.01 33.67
C GLY A 469 3.70 3.39 32.54
N ARG A 470 4.29 2.51 31.72
CA ARG A 470 3.60 1.70 30.70
C ARG A 470 2.77 2.48 29.68
N GLY A 471 3.20 3.70 29.34
CA GLY A 471 2.47 4.60 28.47
C GLY A 471 3.27 5.02 27.23
N PHE A 472 2.61 5.13 26.08
CA PHE A 472 3.22 5.61 24.84
C PHE A 472 2.35 6.71 24.22
N LEU A 473 2.95 7.86 23.91
CA LEU A 473 2.30 8.98 23.25
C LEU A 473 2.71 9.06 21.78
N SER A 474 1.72 9.22 20.90
CA SER A 474 1.90 9.53 19.48
C SER A 474 1.01 10.72 19.12
N VAL A 475 1.55 11.72 18.44
CA VAL A 475 0.78 12.87 17.95
C VAL A 475 1.14 13.10 16.50
N ILE A 476 0.14 13.05 15.62
CA ILE A 476 0.28 13.36 14.19
C ILE A 476 -0.43 14.69 13.92
N ALA A 477 0.24 15.61 13.23
CA ALA A 477 -0.34 16.84 12.73
C ALA A 477 0.08 17.05 11.26
N GLY A 478 -0.86 17.26 10.36
CA GLY A 478 -0.51 17.42 8.94
C GLY A 478 -1.66 17.84 8.05
N ALA A 479 -1.36 17.91 6.76
CA ALA A 479 -2.34 18.25 5.73
C ALA A 479 -2.15 17.36 4.49
N SER A 480 -3.26 17.12 3.79
CA SER A 480 -3.34 16.47 2.50
C SER A 480 -4.15 17.35 1.56
N ARG A 481 -3.67 17.50 0.33
CA ARG A 481 -4.32 18.24 -0.75
C ARG A 481 -4.37 17.34 -1.98
N TYR A 482 -5.55 17.23 -2.57
CA TYR A 482 -5.82 16.58 -3.83
C TYR A 482 -6.35 17.60 -4.82
N ASP A 483 -5.83 17.56 -6.04
CA ASP A 483 -6.29 18.35 -7.17
C ASP A 483 -6.51 17.39 -8.35
N GLY A 484 -7.65 17.49 -9.01
CA GLY A 484 -7.98 16.72 -10.21
C GLY A 484 -8.75 17.58 -11.20
N ALA A 485 -8.35 17.57 -12.46
CA ALA A 485 -9.01 18.27 -13.55
C ALA A 485 -9.05 17.36 -14.78
N TYR A 486 -10.21 17.25 -15.41
CA TYR A 486 -10.35 16.49 -16.63
C TYR A 486 -11.30 17.17 -17.60
N SER A 487 -10.98 17.07 -18.88
CA SER A 487 -11.84 17.54 -19.95
C SER A 487 -11.68 16.62 -21.15
N ASN A 488 -12.80 16.31 -21.79
CA ASN A 488 -12.81 15.46 -22.96
C ASN A 488 -14.10 15.70 -23.76
N SER A 489 -14.03 15.39 -25.05
CA SER A 489 -15.20 15.25 -25.90
C SER A 489 -15.20 13.83 -26.44
N SER A 490 -16.25 13.03 -26.23
CA SER A 490 -16.34 11.58 -26.52
C SER A 490 -17.59 11.23 -27.34
N LEU A 491 -17.53 10.21 -28.21
CA LEU A 491 -18.71 9.72 -28.94
C LEU A 491 -19.36 8.61 -28.13
N VAL A 492 -20.64 8.78 -27.79
CA VAL A 492 -21.37 7.83 -26.96
C VAL A 492 -22.48 7.20 -27.78
N ALA A 493 -22.41 5.89 -27.96
CA ALA A 493 -23.50 5.10 -28.52
C ALA A 493 -24.44 4.62 -27.40
N ARG A 494 -25.75 4.73 -27.63
CA ARG A 494 -26.81 4.40 -26.68
C ARG A 494 -28.01 3.81 -27.39
N VAL A 495 -28.92 3.22 -26.63
CA VAL A 495 -30.22 2.79 -27.12
C VAL A 495 -31.30 3.60 -26.43
N ARG A 496 -31.94 4.50 -27.20
CA ARG A 496 -33.08 5.28 -26.72
C ARG A 496 -34.34 4.43 -26.84
N ARG A 497 -35.09 4.28 -25.75
CA ARG A 497 -36.45 3.73 -25.78
C ARG A 497 -37.46 4.87 -25.86
N ASN A 498 -38.43 4.77 -26.77
CA ASN A 498 -39.56 5.69 -26.78
C ASN A 498 -40.65 5.26 -25.79
N ASP A 499 -41.67 6.10 -25.59
CA ASP A 499 -42.80 5.84 -24.69
C ASP A 499 -43.60 4.57 -25.04
N ALA A 500 -43.45 4.06 -26.26
CA ALA A 500 -44.04 2.80 -26.73
C ALA A 500 -43.12 1.58 -26.51
N GLY A 501 -41.94 1.77 -25.89
CA GLY A 501 -40.96 0.73 -25.58
C GLY A 501 -40.05 0.32 -26.75
N ALA A 502 -40.15 0.97 -27.92
CA ALA A 502 -39.32 0.67 -29.08
C ALA A 502 -37.90 1.25 -28.90
N ALA A 503 -36.89 0.38 -29.08
CA ALA A 503 -35.48 0.71 -28.99
C ALA A 503 -34.95 1.25 -30.34
N ALA A 504 -34.26 2.38 -30.30
CA ALA A 504 -33.54 2.94 -31.44
C ALA A 504 -32.10 3.31 -31.03
N PRO A 505 -31.08 2.94 -31.82
CA PRO A 505 -29.71 3.36 -31.55
C PRO A 505 -29.55 4.87 -31.73
N GLU A 506 -28.74 5.48 -30.89
CA GLU A 506 -28.39 6.89 -30.92
C GLU A 506 -26.88 7.04 -30.68
N VAL A 507 -26.23 7.92 -31.44
CA VAL A 507 -24.82 8.28 -31.20
C VAL A 507 -24.73 9.78 -31.05
N ARG A 508 -24.11 10.25 -29.97
CA ARG A 508 -23.97 11.67 -29.67
C ARG A 508 -22.52 12.02 -29.29
N LEU A 509 -22.09 13.21 -29.68
CA LEU A 509 -20.87 13.81 -29.15
C LEU A 509 -21.17 14.39 -27.77
N ASP A 510 -20.55 13.82 -26.73
CA ASP A 510 -20.66 14.29 -25.36
C ASP A 510 -19.40 15.00 -24.93
N GLN A 511 -19.57 16.25 -24.50
CA GLN A 511 -18.53 17.00 -23.81
C GLN A 511 -18.67 16.73 -22.31
N PHE A 512 -17.54 16.53 -21.67
CA PHE A 512 -17.44 16.30 -20.24
C PHE A 512 -16.21 17.04 -19.73
N ALA A 513 -16.38 17.80 -18.65
CA ALA A 513 -15.28 18.37 -17.90
C ALA A 513 -15.60 18.35 -16.41
N ASN A 514 -14.58 18.18 -15.59
CA ASN A 514 -14.70 18.32 -14.15
C ASN A 514 -13.44 18.89 -13.52
N ASP A 515 -13.63 19.53 -12.37
CA ASP A 515 -12.59 20.03 -11.51
C ASP A 515 -12.90 19.60 -10.08
N ASN A 516 -11.90 19.08 -9.36
CA ASN A 516 -12.03 18.64 -7.97
C ASN A 516 -10.83 19.11 -7.15
N LEU A 517 -11.11 19.74 -6.02
CA LEU A 517 -10.14 20.12 -5.01
C LEU A 517 -10.61 19.54 -3.67
N LEU A 518 -9.75 18.78 -3.01
CA LEU A 518 -9.98 18.34 -1.63
C LEU A 518 -8.77 18.69 -0.78
N VAL A 519 -9.02 19.40 0.32
CA VAL A 519 -8.02 19.73 1.34
C VAL A 519 -8.46 19.16 2.67
N GLN A 520 -7.58 18.42 3.33
CA GLN A 520 -7.78 17.91 4.68
C GLN A 520 -6.61 18.34 5.57
N MET A 521 -6.89 19.01 6.67
CA MET A 521 -5.94 19.18 7.78
C MET A 521 -6.31 18.22 8.90
N ARG A 522 -5.32 17.60 9.55
CA ARG A 522 -5.52 16.58 10.57
C ARG A 522 -4.64 16.81 11.80
N LEU A 523 -5.21 16.62 12.99
CA LEU A 523 -4.49 16.50 14.26
C LEU A 523 -5.01 15.27 15.02
N ALA A 524 -4.13 14.30 15.27
CA ALA A 524 -4.48 13.01 15.85
C ALA A 524 -3.53 12.63 17.00
N PRO A 525 -3.83 13.02 18.24
CA PRO A 525 -3.15 12.50 19.42
C PRO A 525 -3.70 11.12 19.80
N GLU A 526 -2.80 10.20 20.11
CA GLU A 526 -3.08 8.87 20.64
C GLU A 526 -2.18 8.61 21.86
N TRP A 527 -2.78 8.06 22.90
CA TRP A 527 -2.10 7.54 24.07
C TRP A 527 -2.42 6.05 24.21
N SER A 528 -1.39 5.23 24.20
CA SER A 528 -1.50 3.79 24.49
C SER A 528 -0.98 3.51 25.90
N TYR A 529 -1.63 2.59 26.60
CA TYR A 529 -1.28 2.21 27.97
C TYR A 529 -1.50 0.72 28.22
N GLU A 530 -0.53 0.04 28.83
CA GLU A 530 -0.60 -1.40 29.05
C GLU A 530 -0.92 -1.77 30.51
N ARG A 531 -2.11 -2.36 30.71
CA ARG A 531 -2.54 -2.94 31.99
C ARG A 531 -3.67 -3.95 31.78
N ALA A 532 -3.39 -5.23 32.05
CA ALA A 532 -4.31 -6.34 31.78
C ALA A 532 -4.80 -6.37 30.32
N GLY A 533 -3.91 -5.97 29.40
CA GLY A 533 -4.20 -5.72 28.00
C GLY A 533 -3.72 -4.34 27.56
N LEU A 534 -3.69 -4.11 26.26
CA LEU A 534 -3.33 -2.84 25.65
C LEU A 534 -4.58 -1.98 25.51
N TRP A 535 -4.54 -0.79 26.11
CA TRP A 535 -5.53 0.26 25.90
C TRP A 535 -4.99 1.28 24.91
N SER A 536 -5.80 1.69 23.93
CA SER A 536 -5.51 2.85 23.08
C SER A 536 -6.63 3.86 23.21
N LEU A 537 -6.28 5.10 23.55
CA LEU A 537 -7.21 6.21 23.65
C LEU A 537 -6.72 7.32 22.72
N GLY A 538 -7.60 7.89 21.91
CA GLY A 538 -7.19 8.97 21.03
C GLY A 538 -8.34 9.81 20.52
N ALA A 539 -7.95 10.89 19.85
CA ALA A 539 -8.84 11.80 19.15
C ALA A 539 -8.34 12.03 17.73
N ASP A 540 -9.25 12.36 16.82
CA ASP A 540 -8.94 12.66 15.42
C ASP A 540 -9.71 13.91 15.02
N LEU A 541 -9.00 15.02 14.87
CA LEU A 541 -9.55 16.31 14.48
C LEU A 541 -9.23 16.55 13.01
N ASN A 542 -10.25 16.66 12.17
CA ASN A 542 -10.09 16.95 10.76
C ASN A 542 -10.82 18.23 10.38
N LEU A 543 -10.18 19.06 9.56
CA LEU A 543 -10.79 20.18 8.86
C LEU A 543 -10.73 19.86 7.37
N LEU A 544 -11.90 19.73 6.75
CA LEU A 544 -12.09 19.30 5.37
C LEU A 544 -12.68 20.45 4.56
N SER A 545 -12.16 20.65 3.36
CA SER A 545 -12.69 21.56 2.35
C SER A 545 -12.72 20.83 1.03
N ALA A 546 -13.89 20.73 0.40
CA ALA A 546 -14.05 20.06 -0.88
C ALA A 546 -14.79 20.96 -1.86
N GLU A 547 -14.27 21.03 -3.08
CA GLU A 547 -14.89 21.69 -4.22
C GLU A 547 -14.94 20.69 -5.38
N TYR A 548 -16.10 20.58 -6.02
CA TYR A 548 -16.34 19.75 -7.17
C TYR A 548 -17.22 20.49 -8.16
N GLU A 549 -16.73 20.66 -9.37
CA GLU A 549 -17.46 21.23 -10.50
C GLU A 549 -17.50 20.21 -11.63
N GLU A 550 -18.65 20.07 -12.28
CA GLU A 550 -18.79 19.19 -13.44
C GLU A 550 -19.71 19.82 -14.48
N SER A 551 -19.21 19.87 -15.70
CA SER A 551 -19.93 20.33 -16.88
C SER A 551 -20.07 19.20 -17.89
N THR A 552 -21.27 19.04 -18.43
CA THR A 552 -21.50 18.06 -19.49
C THR A 552 -22.63 18.49 -20.41
N SER A 553 -22.64 17.99 -21.65
CA SER A 553 -23.72 18.23 -22.62
C SER A 553 -25.09 17.65 -22.21
N ARG A 554 -25.17 16.91 -21.09
CA ARG A 554 -26.37 16.16 -20.67
C ARG A 554 -27.27 16.91 -19.69
N ARG A 555 -26.70 17.82 -18.90
CA ARG A 555 -27.37 18.46 -17.76
C ARG A 555 -26.75 19.82 -17.49
N ALA A 556 -27.39 20.62 -16.63
CA ALA A 556 -26.82 21.89 -16.19
C ALA A 556 -25.53 21.65 -15.40
N ASP A 557 -24.62 22.63 -15.44
CA ASP A 557 -23.36 22.58 -14.69
C ASP A 557 -23.65 22.35 -13.20
N TYR A 558 -22.93 21.38 -12.64
CA TYR A 558 -23.05 21.02 -11.23
C TYR A 558 -21.89 21.62 -10.45
N ARG A 559 -22.18 22.14 -9.26
CA ARG A 559 -21.17 22.62 -8.32
C ARG A 559 -21.52 22.18 -6.90
N LEU A 560 -20.56 21.56 -6.25
CA LEU A 560 -20.58 21.24 -4.82
C LEU A 560 -19.35 21.87 -4.18
N ALA A 561 -19.55 22.76 -3.22
CA ALA A 561 -18.46 23.33 -2.44
C ALA A 561 -18.86 23.38 -0.97
N GLY A 562 -17.96 22.96 -0.09
CA GLY A 562 -18.15 23.23 1.32
C GLY A 562 -17.09 22.67 2.24
N ASN A 563 -17.28 22.99 3.51
CA ASN A 563 -16.30 22.76 4.56
C ASN A 563 -16.93 21.96 5.70
N ALA A 564 -16.16 21.06 6.30
CA ALA A 564 -16.59 20.27 7.44
C ALA A 564 -15.47 20.13 8.47
N GLY A 565 -15.83 20.27 9.75
CA GLY A 565 -15.04 19.73 10.85
C GLY A 565 -15.47 18.30 11.13
N GLN A 566 -14.51 17.41 11.39
CA GLN A 566 -14.76 16.08 11.94
C GLN A 566 -13.99 15.92 13.25
N LEU A 567 -14.72 15.66 14.33
CA LEU A 567 -14.16 15.27 15.61
C LEU A 567 -14.49 13.81 15.86
N ASP A 568 -13.46 12.97 15.89
CA ASP A 568 -13.58 11.62 16.39
C ASP A 568 -12.90 11.47 17.75
N ALA A 569 -13.47 10.62 18.59
CA ALA A 569 -12.83 10.14 19.81
C ALA A 569 -12.98 8.62 19.86
N TYR A 570 -11.93 7.92 20.30
CA TYR A 570 -11.97 6.46 20.38
C TYR A 570 -11.30 5.91 21.63
N VAL A 571 -11.78 4.73 22.00
CA VAL A 571 -11.15 3.84 22.97
C VAL A 571 -11.09 2.44 22.36
N ALA A 572 -9.94 1.79 22.47
CA ALA A 572 -9.74 0.40 22.14
C ALA A 572 -9.14 -0.32 23.35
N TRP A 573 -9.52 -1.58 23.52
CA TRP A 573 -8.91 -2.50 24.46
C TRP A 573 -8.67 -3.84 23.79
N ALA A 574 -7.43 -4.31 23.86
CA ALA A 574 -7.04 -5.66 23.50
C ALA A 574 -6.63 -6.41 24.76
N SER A 575 -7.30 -7.52 25.05
CA SER A 575 -7.09 -8.30 26.27
C SER A 575 -5.68 -8.88 26.36
N ALA A 576 -5.11 -8.96 27.57
CA ALA A 576 -3.89 -9.72 27.83
C ALA A 576 -4.00 -11.20 27.44
N ARG A 577 -2.87 -11.85 27.13
CA ARG A 577 -2.79 -13.23 26.61
C ARG A 577 -2.91 -14.34 27.67
N THR A 578 -3.47 -14.08 28.85
CA THR A 578 -3.49 -15.04 29.97
C THR A 578 -4.64 -16.07 29.90
N GLY A 579 -5.19 -16.35 28.72
CA GLY A 579 -6.34 -17.25 28.56
C GLY A 579 -6.53 -17.81 27.14
N PRO A 580 -7.46 -18.77 26.95
CA PRO A 580 -7.67 -19.47 25.68
C PRO A 580 -8.36 -18.62 24.61
N ALA A 581 -8.92 -17.47 25.01
CA ALA A 581 -9.60 -16.51 24.16
C ALA A 581 -8.96 -15.13 24.32
N ARG A 582 -8.86 -14.40 23.20
CA ARG A 582 -8.46 -13.00 23.12
C ARG A 582 -9.64 -12.17 22.65
N PHE A 583 -9.78 -11.00 23.25
CA PHE A 583 -10.82 -10.04 22.92
C PHE A 583 -10.19 -8.74 22.48
N ASN A 584 -10.75 -8.18 21.41
CA ASN A 584 -10.41 -6.88 20.91
C ASN A 584 -11.71 -6.08 20.82
N LEU A 585 -11.87 -5.10 21.70
CA LEU A 585 -13.06 -4.27 21.79
C LEU A 585 -12.70 -2.85 21.46
N GLY A 586 -13.58 -2.14 20.75
CA GLY A 586 -13.36 -0.73 20.48
C GLY A 586 -14.65 0.02 20.22
N LEU A 587 -14.61 1.31 20.51
CA LEU A 587 -15.68 2.25 20.20
C LEU A 587 -15.06 3.53 19.67
N ARG A 588 -15.57 4.01 18.54
CA ARG A 588 -15.24 5.33 18.00
C ARG A 588 -16.54 6.13 17.84
N SER A 589 -16.56 7.34 18.36
CA SER A 589 -17.60 8.32 18.05
C SER A 589 -17.10 9.25 16.94
N HIS A 590 -18.02 9.72 16.13
CA HIS A 590 -17.78 10.65 15.04
C HIS A 590 -18.79 11.79 15.13
N TYR A 591 -18.33 13.03 15.16
CA TYR A 591 -19.16 14.21 14.95
C TYR A 591 -18.66 14.96 13.73
N PHE A 592 -19.51 15.04 12.70
CA PHE A 592 -19.22 15.69 11.43
C PHE A 592 -20.13 16.92 11.28
N THR A 593 -19.54 18.11 11.19
CA THR A 593 -20.30 19.37 11.33
C THR A 593 -21.21 19.66 10.14
N TRP A 594 -20.84 19.23 8.92
CA TRP A 594 -21.71 19.43 7.77
C TRP A 594 -22.85 18.41 7.80
N GLY A 595 -24.03 18.87 8.22
CA GLY A 595 -25.21 18.03 8.41
C GLY A 595 -25.39 17.48 9.83
N ASP A 596 -24.59 17.95 10.80
CA ASP A 596 -24.69 17.59 12.22
C ASP A 596 -24.76 16.07 12.49
N HIS A 597 -23.92 15.31 11.79
CA HIS A 597 -23.94 13.85 11.88
C HIS A 597 -23.15 13.37 13.10
N LEU A 598 -23.88 12.89 14.11
CA LEU A 598 -23.32 12.07 15.19
C LEU A 598 -23.47 10.58 14.87
N ARG A 599 -22.35 9.85 14.83
CA ARG A 599 -22.31 8.41 14.55
C ARG A 599 -21.42 7.65 15.53
N LEU A 600 -21.74 6.39 15.76
CA LEU A 600 -20.97 5.47 16.58
C LEU A 600 -20.52 4.26 15.75
N SER A 601 -19.25 3.91 15.88
CA SER A 601 -18.60 2.80 15.17
C SER A 601 -18.06 1.80 16.20
N PRO A 602 -18.93 0.97 16.82
CA PRO A 602 -18.51 -0.12 17.70
C PRO A 602 -17.83 -1.22 16.90
N ARG A 603 -16.85 -1.88 17.53
CA ARG A 603 -16.16 -3.05 16.99
C ARG A 603 -15.82 -4.05 18.09
N ALA A 604 -15.95 -5.32 17.76
CA ALA A 604 -15.61 -6.40 18.65
C ALA A 604 -15.07 -7.58 17.85
N GLU A 605 -14.01 -8.19 18.33
CA GLU A 605 -13.47 -9.43 17.80
C GLU A 605 -13.07 -10.35 18.93
N MET A 606 -13.36 -11.64 18.77
CA MET A 606 -12.91 -12.69 19.65
C MET A 606 -12.09 -13.69 18.85
N ARG A 607 -10.91 -14.06 19.36
CA ARG A 607 -10.07 -15.10 18.79
C ARG A 607 -9.78 -16.18 19.82
N VAL A 608 -10.04 -17.44 19.49
CA VAL A 608 -9.83 -18.59 20.36
C VAL A 608 -8.73 -19.49 19.78
N GLY A 609 -7.93 -20.11 20.65
CA GLY A 609 -6.89 -21.07 20.27
C GLY A 609 -5.52 -20.45 20.00
N GLY A 610 -5.41 -19.12 19.95
CA GLY A 610 -4.12 -18.41 19.85
C GLY A 610 -3.23 -18.90 18.71
N GLU A 611 -2.02 -19.35 19.06
CA GLU A 611 -1.02 -19.94 18.14
C GLU A 611 -1.06 -21.48 18.09
N GLY A 612 -2.07 -22.08 18.70
CA GLY A 612 -2.30 -23.51 18.57
C GLY A 612 -2.43 -23.94 17.10
N PRO A 613 -2.33 -25.25 16.82
CA PRO A 613 -2.49 -25.80 15.47
C PRO A 613 -3.86 -25.50 14.87
N VAL A 614 -4.82 -25.08 15.69
CA VAL A 614 -6.14 -24.58 15.30
C VAL A 614 -6.43 -23.30 16.05
N SER A 615 -6.82 -22.25 15.33
CA SER A 615 -7.38 -21.04 15.91
C SER A 615 -8.65 -20.63 15.17
N MET A 616 -9.54 -19.93 15.84
CA MET A 616 -10.79 -19.45 15.27
C MET A 616 -11.00 -17.99 15.62
N SER A 617 -11.59 -17.21 14.72
CA SER A 617 -11.99 -15.83 15.01
C SER A 617 -13.44 -15.56 14.63
N VAL A 618 -14.08 -14.66 15.36
CA VAL A 618 -15.36 -14.06 15.01
C VAL A 618 -15.29 -12.56 15.28
N GLY A 619 -15.87 -11.77 14.39
CA GLY A 619 -15.75 -10.32 14.46
C GLY A 619 -16.99 -9.59 13.95
N PHE A 620 -17.24 -8.42 14.54
CA PHE A 620 -18.26 -7.48 14.12
C PHE A 620 -17.69 -6.06 14.15
N SER A 621 -18.04 -5.25 13.16
CA SER A 621 -17.85 -3.80 13.19
C SER A 621 -18.98 -3.08 12.49
N ARG A 622 -19.28 -1.88 12.96
CA ARG A 622 -20.05 -0.88 12.20
C ARG A 622 -19.11 0.28 11.88
N ASN A 623 -19.03 0.67 10.62
CA ASN A 623 -18.17 1.75 10.18
C ASN A 623 -18.95 2.79 9.37
N HIS A 624 -18.42 4.02 9.34
CA HIS A 624 -19.00 5.15 8.62
C HIS A 624 -17.96 5.82 7.72
N GLN A 625 -18.39 6.29 6.57
CA GLN A 625 -17.59 7.02 5.59
C GLN A 625 -18.16 8.43 5.38
N PHE A 626 -17.31 9.44 5.58
CA PHE A 626 -17.68 10.86 5.48
C PHE A 626 -17.10 11.56 4.24
N VAL A 627 -16.00 11.02 3.70
CA VAL A 627 -15.37 11.46 2.46
C VAL A 627 -15.53 10.32 1.45
N HIS A 628 -16.13 10.62 0.29
CA HIS A 628 -16.52 9.64 -0.71
C HIS A 628 -15.80 9.90 -2.02
N GLN A 629 -15.31 8.84 -2.65
CA GLN A 629 -14.80 8.90 -4.01
C GLN A 629 -15.91 8.50 -4.98
N LEU A 630 -16.25 9.40 -5.88
CA LEU A 630 -17.07 9.12 -7.05
C LEU A 630 -16.14 8.69 -8.18
N GLU A 631 -16.10 7.38 -8.44
CA GLU A 631 -15.48 6.88 -9.67
C GLU A 631 -16.34 7.33 -10.85
N VAL A 632 -15.84 8.32 -11.58
CA VAL A 632 -16.39 8.74 -12.85
C VAL A 632 -15.93 7.71 -13.87
N GLN A 633 -16.76 6.71 -14.17
CA GLN A 633 -16.52 5.81 -15.30
C GLN A 633 -16.88 6.55 -16.59
N PRO A 634 -15.97 6.92 -17.51
CA PRO A 634 -16.39 7.53 -18.76
C PRO A 634 -16.15 6.51 -19.88
N VAL A 635 -16.97 6.55 -20.91
CA VAL A 635 -16.55 6.82 -22.30
C VAL A 635 -15.03 6.98 -22.62
N LEU A 636 -14.11 7.36 -21.71
CA LEU A 636 -12.65 7.22 -21.81
C LEU A 636 -12.04 7.17 -20.38
N GLU A 637 -11.37 6.09 -19.99
CA GLU A 637 -10.98 5.74 -18.60
C GLU A 637 -9.81 6.54 -17.99
N SER A 638 -9.50 7.71 -18.55
CA SER A 638 -8.44 8.61 -18.06
C SER A 638 -8.92 9.69 -17.08
N ALA A 639 -10.20 9.68 -16.70
CA ALA A 639 -10.74 10.65 -15.75
C ALA A 639 -10.21 10.39 -14.33
N PRO A 640 -9.74 11.44 -13.63
CA PRO A 640 -9.25 11.31 -12.28
C PRO A 640 -10.42 11.14 -11.29
N ASP A 641 -10.08 10.66 -10.10
CA ASP A 641 -11.03 10.48 -9.02
C ASP A 641 -11.71 11.78 -8.59
N VAL A 642 -13.00 11.70 -8.26
CA VAL A 642 -13.73 12.85 -7.71
C VAL A 642 -14.03 12.60 -6.24
N TRP A 643 -13.56 13.47 -5.36
CA TRP A 643 -13.83 13.37 -3.93
C TRP A 643 -14.88 14.38 -3.47
N ILE A 644 -15.90 13.90 -2.76
CA ILE A 644 -16.99 14.70 -2.18
C ILE A 644 -17.19 14.39 -0.70
N LEU A 645 -17.83 15.31 0.02
CA LEU A 645 -18.15 15.15 1.44
C LEU A 645 -19.61 14.69 1.62
N SER A 646 -19.88 14.04 2.75
CA SER A 646 -21.24 13.96 3.30
C SER A 646 -21.78 15.37 3.61
N SER A 647 -23.10 15.52 3.59
CA SER A 647 -23.76 16.81 3.81
C SER A 647 -25.02 16.65 4.66
N ASP A 648 -25.74 17.75 4.90
CA ASP A 648 -27.06 17.78 5.53
C ASP A 648 -28.15 17.02 4.77
N THR A 649 -28.01 16.93 3.45
CA THR A 649 -28.93 16.20 2.56
C THR A 649 -28.46 14.78 2.27
N GLU A 650 -27.15 14.52 2.37
CA GLU A 650 -26.53 13.25 2.01
C GLU A 650 -25.81 12.62 3.21
N SER A 651 -26.47 11.63 3.83
CA SER A 651 -25.93 10.97 5.03
C SER A 651 -24.59 10.26 4.78
N PRO A 652 -23.74 10.12 5.81
CA PRO A 652 -22.53 9.30 5.75
C PRO A 652 -22.87 7.86 5.34
N GLY A 653 -22.03 7.31 4.47
CA GLY A 653 -22.09 5.91 4.08
C GLY A 653 -21.83 5.04 5.31
N ARG A 654 -22.49 3.89 5.39
CA ARG A 654 -22.36 2.95 6.52
C ARG A 654 -22.17 1.54 6.01
N VAL A 655 -21.33 0.80 6.73
CA VAL A 655 -21.25 -0.66 6.60
C VAL A 655 -21.38 -1.32 7.96
N ASP A 656 -22.23 -2.34 8.04
CA ASP A 656 -22.19 -3.32 9.13
C ASP A 656 -21.48 -4.56 8.59
N TYR A 657 -20.43 -5.00 9.28
CA TYR A 657 -19.52 -6.02 8.81
C TYR A 657 -19.36 -7.14 9.85
N PHE A 658 -19.67 -8.36 9.43
CA PHE A 658 -19.51 -9.60 10.19
C PHE A 658 -18.49 -10.52 9.51
N THR A 659 -17.63 -11.13 10.31
CA THR A 659 -16.63 -12.09 9.82
C THR A 659 -16.47 -13.26 10.79
N GLY A 660 -16.11 -14.42 10.26
CA GLY A 660 -15.77 -15.60 11.04
C GLY A 660 -14.78 -16.48 10.29
N GLY A 661 -13.77 -16.99 11.00
CA GLY A 661 -12.66 -17.71 10.37
C GLY A 661 -12.11 -18.86 11.20
N ILE A 662 -11.53 -19.84 10.51
CA ILE A 662 -10.76 -20.95 11.08
C ILE A 662 -9.38 -20.95 10.40
N TYR A 663 -8.34 -21.07 11.22
CA TYR A 663 -6.95 -21.07 10.78
C TYR A 663 -6.26 -22.31 11.33
N LEU A 664 -5.63 -23.07 10.44
CA LEU A 664 -5.00 -24.35 10.71
C LEU A 664 -3.51 -24.27 10.40
N ARG A 665 -2.70 -24.70 11.37
CA ARG A 665 -1.23 -24.68 11.33
C ARG A 665 -0.69 -26.05 11.75
N PRO A 666 -0.88 -27.10 10.92
CA PRO A 666 -0.42 -28.44 11.27
C PRO A 666 1.12 -28.55 11.36
N SER A 667 1.86 -27.60 10.77
CA SER A 667 3.31 -27.47 10.89
C SER A 667 3.77 -26.05 10.55
N SER A 668 5.05 -25.73 10.78
CA SER A 668 5.68 -24.49 10.31
C SER A 668 5.85 -24.38 8.79
N ARG A 669 5.34 -25.34 8.01
CA ARG A 669 5.42 -25.29 6.53
C ARG A 669 4.07 -25.21 5.86
N VAL A 670 2.97 -25.30 6.60
CA VAL A 670 1.63 -25.37 6.04
C VAL A 670 0.71 -24.48 6.86
N PHE A 671 0.04 -23.58 6.17
CA PHE A 671 -0.98 -22.71 6.72
C PHE A 671 -2.24 -22.82 5.86
N LEU A 672 -3.37 -23.11 6.49
CA LEU A 672 -4.68 -23.17 5.85
C LEU A 672 -5.63 -22.23 6.59
N GLN A 673 -6.39 -21.45 5.84
CA GLN A 673 -7.35 -20.47 6.33
C GLN A 673 -8.66 -20.67 5.59
N ALA A 674 -9.75 -20.59 6.32
CA ALA A 674 -11.09 -20.50 5.75
C ALA A 674 -11.86 -19.40 6.49
N GLU A 675 -12.37 -18.41 5.76
CA GLU A 675 -13.11 -17.27 6.31
C GLU A 675 -14.44 -17.09 5.60
N GLY A 676 -15.45 -16.65 6.35
CA GLY A 676 -16.73 -16.20 5.83
C GLY A 676 -16.97 -14.75 6.21
N PHE A 677 -17.58 -13.98 5.30
CA PHE A 677 -17.89 -12.57 5.52
C PHE A 677 -19.30 -12.20 5.09
N LEU A 678 -19.87 -11.20 5.76
CA LEU A 678 -21.12 -10.53 5.40
C LEU A 678 -20.99 -9.03 5.66
N LYS A 679 -21.22 -8.20 4.65
CA LYS A 679 -21.31 -6.74 4.71
C LYS A 679 -22.71 -6.30 4.31
N GLU A 680 -23.29 -5.40 5.07
CA GLU A 680 -24.54 -4.70 4.76
C GLU A 680 -24.25 -3.21 4.61
N TYR A 681 -24.57 -2.65 3.45
CA TYR A 681 -24.27 -1.27 3.08
C TYR A 681 -25.51 -0.40 3.15
N GLN A 682 -25.33 0.83 3.61
CA GLN A 682 -26.35 1.87 3.60
C GLN A 682 -25.77 3.21 3.15
N ASN A 683 -26.55 3.99 2.41
CA ASN A 683 -26.21 5.36 2.02
C ASN A 683 -24.87 5.47 1.25
N LEU A 684 -24.53 4.47 0.44
CA LEU A 684 -23.43 4.58 -0.51
C LEU A 684 -23.81 5.52 -1.66
N ARG A 685 -22.82 5.85 -2.49
CA ARG A 685 -22.96 6.73 -3.64
C ARG A 685 -22.39 6.04 -4.88
N LEU A 686 -23.02 6.25 -6.02
CA LEU A 686 -22.49 5.83 -7.31
C LEU A 686 -22.59 6.99 -8.28
N HIS A 687 -21.53 7.29 -9.03
CA HIS A 687 -21.62 8.26 -10.12
C HIS A 687 -22.65 7.78 -11.16
N GLU A 688 -23.38 8.69 -11.80
CA GLU A 688 -24.43 8.35 -12.78
C GLU A 688 -23.90 7.52 -13.95
N SER A 689 -22.62 7.68 -14.29
CA SER A 689 -21.99 6.95 -15.38
C SER A 689 -21.68 5.49 -15.03
N ALA A 690 -21.61 5.16 -13.74
CA ALA A 690 -21.50 3.79 -13.24
C ALA A 690 -22.87 3.10 -13.10
N ASN A 691 -23.93 3.69 -13.67
CA ASN A 691 -25.28 3.11 -13.66
C ASN A 691 -25.35 1.87 -14.57
N PRO A 692 -25.68 0.68 -14.03
CA PRO A 692 -25.78 -0.55 -14.81
C PRO A 692 -26.84 -0.52 -15.92
N ASP A 693 -27.86 0.33 -15.82
CA ASP A 693 -28.94 0.38 -16.83
C ASP A 693 -28.45 0.96 -18.16
N GLY A 694 -27.35 1.72 -18.19
CA GLY A 694 -26.67 2.23 -19.40
C GLY A 694 -27.50 3.12 -20.35
N ASN A 695 -28.82 3.17 -20.20
CA ASN A 695 -29.79 3.70 -21.18
C ASN A 695 -30.96 4.46 -20.56
N VAL A 696 -31.17 4.43 -19.24
CA VAL A 696 -32.01 5.44 -18.60
C VAL A 696 -31.16 6.68 -18.43
N SER A 697 -31.29 7.54 -19.44
CA SER A 697 -30.96 8.94 -19.31
C SER A 697 -31.76 9.50 -18.12
N LEU A 698 -31.13 9.60 -16.94
CA LEU A 698 -31.63 10.43 -15.83
C LEU A 698 -31.54 11.94 -16.18
N GLN A 699 -31.35 12.29 -17.47
CA GLN A 699 -31.33 13.67 -17.95
C GLN A 699 -32.62 14.36 -17.50
N GLY A 700 -32.45 15.43 -16.72
CA GLY A 700 -33.54 16.22 -16.17
C GLY A 700 -34.17 15.64 -14.90
N GLU A 701 -33.85 14.41 -14.48
CA GLU A 701 -34.34 13.82 -13.23
C GLU A 701 -33.38 14.01 -12.05
N LEU A 702 -32.07 14.07 -12.32
CA LEU A 702 -31.06 14.40 -11.32
C LEU A 702 -30.51 15.82 -11.53
N ASN A 703 -30.54 16.61 -10.46
CA ASN A 703 -29.79 17.87 -10.38
C ASN A 703 -28.33 17.65 -9.92
N ASN A 704 -27.92 16.41 -9.60
CA ASN A 704 -26.57 16.05 -9.16
C ASN A 704 -26.01 14.86 -9.99
N PRO A 705 -24.68 14.71 -10.07
CA PRO A 705 -24.02 13.71 -10.92
C PRO A 705 -23.92 12.29 -10.35
N TYR A 706 -24.52 12.04 -9.19
CA TYR A 706 -24.41 10.75 -8.52
C TYR A 706 -25.76 10.30 -7.97
N LEU A 707 -25.94 8.99 -7.91
CA LEU A 707 -27.04 8.32 -7.25
C LEU A 707 -26.75 8.28 -5.74
N PRO A 708 -27.53 8.99 -4.91
CA PRO A 708 -27.48 8.85 -3.47
C PRO A 708 -28.28 7.64 -3.00
N ASN A 709 -28.16 7.28 -1.72
CA ASN A 709 -28.95 6.22 -1.08
C ASN A 709 -28.81 4.86 -1.79
N VAL A 710 -27.57 4.51 -2.16
CA VAL A 710 -27.26 3.18 -2.67
C VAL A 710 -27.06 2.25 -1.48
N ASP A 711 -27.94 1.27 -1.34
CA ASP A 711 -27.88 0.25 -0.30
C ASP A 711 -27.46 -1.08 -0.90
N GLY A 712 -27.09 -2.07 -0.07
CA GLY A 712 -26.84 -3.40 -0.60
C GLY A 712 -26.15 -4.36 0.35
N SER A 713 -25.64 -5.47 -0.20
CA SER A 713 -24.91 -6.47 0.57
C SER A 713 -23.78 -7.12 -0.21
N ALA A 714 -22.73 -7.53 0.51
CA ALA A 714 -21.69 -8.41 0.01
C ALA A 714 -21.50 -9.59 0.96
N LYS A 715 -21.43 -10.80 0.43
CA LYS A 715 -21.17 -12.01 1.24
C LYS A 715 -20.34 -13.03 0.50
N GLY A 716 -19.54 -13.79 1.22
CA GLY A 716 -18.69 -14.80 0.60
C GLY A 716 -17.98 -15.71 1.59
N VAL A 717 -17.32 -16.73 1.02
CA VAL A 717 -16.41 -17.63 1.70
C VAL A 717 -15.08 -17.63 0.94
N GLU A 718 -13.99 -17.56 1.69
CA GLU A 718 -12.62 -17.47 1.23
C GLU A 718 -11.81 -18.63 1.83
N VAL A 719 -10.95 -19.24 1.04
CA VAL A 719 -10.02 -20.28 1.48
C VAL A 719 -8.63 -19.94 0.99
N MET A 720 -7.64 -20.05 1.85
CA MET A 720 -6.24 -19.86 1.51
C MET A 720 -5.39 -21.02 2.01
N LEU A 721 -4.55 -21.58 1.15
CA LEU A 721 -3.53 -22.55 1.48
C LEU A 721 -2.16 -21.99 1.13
N ARG A 722 -1.30 -21.79 2.12
CA ARG A 722 0.12 -21.51 1.93
C ARG A 722 0.94 -22.71 2.37
N HIS A 723 1.86 -23.17 1.54
CA HIS A 723 2.77 -24.23 1.96
C HIS A 723 4.15 -24.14 1.32
N ARG A 724 5.18 -24.61 2.05
CA ARG A 724 6.57 -24.57 1.60
C ARG A 724 7.09 -25.97 1.28
N THR A 725 7.58 -26.18 0.05
CA THR A 725 8.22 -27.43 -0.40
C THR A 725 9.65 -27.15 -0.86
N GLY A 726 10.63 -27.40 0.01
CA GLY A 726 12.02 -27.01 -0.25
C GLY A 726 12.14 -25.48 -0.34
N PRO A 727 12.76 -24.91 -1.41
CA PRO A 727 12.86 -23.47 -1.60
C PRO A 727 11.60 -22.84 -2.22
N LEU A 728 10.59 -23.64 -2.59
CA LEU A 728 9.35 -23.17 -3.20
C LEU A 728 8.34 -22.79 -2.10
N LEU A 729 7.76 -21.60 -2.20
CA LEU A 729 6.58 -21.18 -1.46
C LEU A 729 5.38 -21.20 -2.41
N TRP A 730 4.39 -22.01 -2.10
CA TRP A 730 3.14 -22.10 -2.84
C TRP A 730 2.03 -21.39 -2.09
N SER A 731 1.26 -20.57 -2.79
CA SER A 731 0.02 -19.98 -2.26
C SER A 731 -1.15 -20.31 -3.19
N HIS A 732 -2.26 -20.75 -2.61
CA HIS A 732 -3.53 -20.94 -3.30
C HIS A 732 -4.60 -20.15 -2.56
N GLY A 733 -5.37 -19.35 -3.28
CA GLY A 733 -6.53 -18.62 -2.76
C GLY A 733 -7.76 -19.00 -3.57
N TYR A 734 -8.90 -19.17 -2.92
CA TYR A 734 -10.19 -19.35 -3.57
C TYR A 734 -11.26 -18.52 -2.87
N THR A 735 -12.08 -17.82 -3.64
CA THR A 735 -13.17 -16.99 -3.14
C THR A 735 -14.45 -17.30 -3.90
N ARG A 736 -15.52 -17.58 -3.15
CA ARG A 736 -16.90 -17.62 -3.64
C ARG A 736 -17.66 -16.47 -3.00
N SER A 737 -18.05 -15.46 -3.77
CA SER A 737 -18.74 -14.28 -3.24
C SER A 737 -19.91 -13.83 -4.11
N LYS A 738 -20.75 -12.95 -3.56
CA LYS A 738 -21.83 -12.24 -4.26
C LYS A 738 -21.95 -10.85 -3.65
N THR A 739 -21.95 -9.84 -4.50
CA THR A 739 -22.21 -8.44 -4.15
C THR A 739 -23.35 -7.90 -5.01
N VAL A 740 -24.33 -7.28 -4.35
CA VAL A 740 -25.48 -6.65 -5.01
C VAL A 740 -25.84 -5.35 -4.33
N TYR A 741 -26.24 -4.36 -5.12
CA TYR A 741 -26.75 -3.08 -4.66
C TYR A 741 -28.20 -2.87 -5.08
N THR A 742 -28.86 -1.92 -4.43
CA THR A 742 -30.20 -1.43 -4.74
C THR A 742 -30.19 0.10 -4.74
N ASN A 743 -31.03 0.69 -5.60
CA ASN A 743 -31.29 2.11 -5.56
C ASN A 743 -32.73 2.36 -6.06
N PRO A 744 -33.54 3.19 -5.39
CA PRO A 744 -34.93 3.43 -5.81
C PRO A 744 -35.11 3.92 -7.25
N ARG A 745 -34.09 4.56 -7.83
CA ARG A 745 -34.10 5.09 -9.20
C ARG A 745 -33.54 4.13 -10.25
N VAL A 746 -32.98 2.99 -9.84
CA VAL A 746 -32.34 2.02 -10.74
C VAL A 746 -33.17 0.75 -10.75
N LEU A 747 -33.56 0.28 -11.95
CA LEU A 747 -34.31 -0.98 -12.15
C LEU A 747 -35.56 -1.14 -11.25
N ASP A 748 -36.26 -0.04 -11.00
CA ASP A 748 -37.44 0.01 -10.10
C ASP A 748 -37.14 -0.43 -8.66
N GLY A 749 -35.93 -0.16 -8.17
CA GLY A 749 -35.51 -0.54 -6.81
C GLY A 749 -35.07 -1.99 -6.66
N ARG A 750 -34.97 -2.76 -7.74
CA ARG A 750 -34.51 -4.15 -7.70
C ARG A 750 -33.01 -4.26 -7.47
N GLU A 751 -32.59 -5.39 -6.91
CA GLU A 751 -31.18 -5.72 -6.75
C GLU A 751 -30.47 -5.85 -8.11
N PHE A 752 -29.27 -5.28 -8.21
CA PHE A 752 -28.36 -5.47 -9.34
C PHE A 752 -26.96 -5.86 -8.86
N ALA A 753 -26.27 -6.66 -9.66
CA ALA A 753 -24.88 -6.99 -9.41
C ALA A 753 -23.98 -5.80 -9.78
N VAL A 754 -23.00 -5.51 -8.93
CA VAL A 754 -22.02 -4.43 -9.15
C VAL A 754 -20.98 -4.84 -10.21
N SER A 755 -20.39 -3.87 -10.91
CA SER A 755 -19.47 -4.12 -12.05
C SER A 755 -18.22 -4.91 -11.66
N TRP A 756 -17.75 -4.82 -10.42
CA TRP A 756 -16.61 -5.59 -9.91
C TRP A 756 -16.99 -6.93 -9.25
N ASP A 757 -18.27 -7.35 -9.28
CA ASP A 757 -18.71 -8.60 -8.66
C ASP A 757 -18.19 -9.82 -9.42
N ARG A 758 -17.30 -10.61 -8.80
CA ARG A 758 -16.84 -11.91 -9.33
C ARG A 758 -17.32 -13.04 -8.43
N ARG A 759 -18.09 -13.97 -9.00
CA ARG A 759 -18.67 -15.06 -8.21
C ARG A 759 -17.68 -16.11 -7.77
N ASN A 760 -16.72 -16.45 -8.62
CA ASN A 760 -15.63 -17.36 -8.29
C ASN A 760 -14.31 -16.69 -8.67
N GLN A 761 -13.34 -16.78 -7.77
CA GLN A 761 -11.96 -16.36 -8.00
C GLN A 761 -11.03 -17.41 -7.43
N TYR A 762 -9.99 -17.74 -8.17
CA TYR A 762 -8.92 -18.63 -7.76
C TYR A 762 -7.58 -18.00 -8.15
N THR A 763 -6.65 -17.95 -7.20
CA THR A 763 -5.28 -17.51 -7.44
C THR A 763 -4.34 -18.62 -7.02
N ALA A 764 -3.36 -18.94 -7.84
CA ALA A 764 -2.25 -19.82 -7.49
C ALA A 764 -0.93 -19.11 -7.76
N SER A 765 -0.07 -18.97 -6.75
CA SER A 765 1.29 -18.45 -6.92
C SER A 765 2.33 -19.44 -6.45
N VAL A 766 3.49 -19.40 -7.11
CA VAL A 766 4.71 -20.07 -6.67
C VAL A 766 5.86 -19.08 -6.69
N GLU A 767 6.58 -19.02 -5.59
CA GLU A 767 7.72 -18.13 -5.39
C GLU A 767 8.93 -18.94 -4.96
N THR A 768 10.12 -18.55 -5.42
CA THR A 768 11.37 -19.19 -5.01
C THR A 768 12.56 -18.27 -5.11
N GLY A 769 13.57 -18.52 -4.30
CA GLY A 769 14.85 -17.81 -4.32
C GLY A 769 16.03 -18.77 -4.33
N TRP A 770 17.03 -18.51 -5.17
CA TRP A 770 18.26 -19.30 -5.24
C TRP A 770 19.44 -18.47 -5.75
N ARG A 771 20.57 -18.46 -5.02
CA ARG A 771 21.85 -17.82 -5.43
C ARG A 771 21.70 -16.38 -5.95
N GLY A 772 20.88 -15.57 -5.28
CA GLY A 772 20.62 -14.17 -5.66
C GLY A 772 19.51 -14.01 -6.71
N PHE A 773 18.98 -15.09 -7.28
CA PHE A 773 17.75 -15.03 -8.06
C PHE A 773 16.53 -15.11 -7.17
N SER A 774 15.49 -14.34 -7.51
CA SER A 774 14.12 -14.51 -7.04
C SER A 774 13.22 -14.75 -8.24
N THR A 775 12.24 -15.63 -8.14
CA THR A 775 11.33 -15.96 -9.25
C THR A 775 9.93 -16.14 -8.72
N SER A 776 8.96 -15.61 -9.47
CA SER A 776 7.54 -15.72 -9.18
C SER A 776 6.76 -16.10 -10.43
N LEU A 777 5.70 -16.88 -10.21
CA LEU A 777 4.68 -17.16 -11.20
C LEU A 777 3.33 -17.14 -10.50
N THR A 778 2.38 -16.37 -11.04
CA THR A 778 1.04 -16.24 -10.45
C THR A 778 -0.02 -16.41 -11.52
N TRP A 779 -0.93 -17.37 -11.29
CA TRP A 779 -2.06 -17.64 -12.15
C TRP A 779 -3.36 -17.19 -11.49
N TYR A 780 -4.06 -16.29 -12.16
CA TYR A 780 -5.36 -15.78 -11.80
C TYR A 780 -6.44 -16.42 -12.66
N LEU A 781 -7.49 -16.95 -12.03
CA LEU A 781 -8.66 -17.53 -12.67
C LEU A 781 -9.91 -16.94 -12.03
N ALA A 782 -10.87 -16.47 -12.81
CA ALA A 782 -12.13 -16.01 -12.26
C ALA A 782 -13.31 -16.17 -13.22
N SER A 783 -14.52 -16.22 -12.66
CA SER A 783 -15.74 -15.96 -13.43
C SER A 783 -15.70 -14.54 -13.97
N GLY A 784 -16.28 -14.30 -15.15
CA GLY A 784 -16.44 -12.96 -15.70
C GLY A 784 -17.32 -12.08 -14.82
N ILE A 785 -17.15 -10.77 -14.94
CA ILE A 785 -17.98 -9.76 -14.28
C ILE A 785 -19.41 -9.74 -14.85
N PRO A 786 -20.40 -9.08 -14.19
CA PRO A 786 -21.74 -8.92 -14.77
C PRO A 786 -21.67 -8.25 -16.14
N ASN A 787 -22.49 -8.71 -17.07
CA ASN A 787 -22.58 -8.11 -18.40
C ASN A 787 -23.46 -6.84 -18.34
N PRO A 788 -22.93 -5.63 -18.54
CA PRO A 788 -23.73 -4.41 -18.47
C PRO A 788 -24.84 -4.37 -19.54
N LEU A 789 -24.67 -5.06 -20.67
CA LEU A 789 -25.71 -5.09 -21.71
C LEU A 789 -26.92 -5.96 -21.34
N ARG A 790 -26.81 -6.80 -20.29
CA ARG A 790 -27.92 -7.60 -19.76
C ARG A 790 -29.08 -6.74 -19.24
N PHE A 791 -28.76 -5.56 -18.72
CA PHE A 791 -29.78 -4.63 -18.21
C PHE A 791 -30.60 -4.02 -19.34
N VAL A 792 -29.98 -3.83 -20.51
CA VAL A 792 -30.61 -3.30 -21.72
C VAL A 792 -31.37 -4.37 -22.50
N ASN A 793 -30.75 -5.55 -22.64
CA ASN A 793 -31.24 -6.66 -23.43
C ASN A 793 -31.20 -7.97 -22.61
N GLN A 794 -32.39 -8.46 -22.21
CA GLN A 794 -32.52 -9.72 -21.49
C GLN A 794 -32.26 -10.98 -22.34
N ALA A 795 -31.77 -10.86 -23.58
CA ALA A 795 -31.20 -11.98 -24.32
C ALA A 795 -29.68 -12.15 -24.06
N GLU A 796 -28.99 -11.09 -23.63
CA GLU A 796 -27.55 -11.12 -23.33
C GLU A 796 -27.22 -12.10 -22.21
N ALA A 797 -26.01 -12.67 -22.20
CA ALA A 797 -25.54 -13.47 -21.08
C ALA A 797 -25.52 -12.63 -19.79
N GLU A 798 -25.81 -13.23 -18.63
CA GLU A 798 -25.77 -12.53 -17.34
C GLU A 798 -24.36 -12.02 -16.99
N ARG A 799 -23.33 -12.71 -17.47
CA ARG A 799 -21.91 -12.42 -17.20
C ARG A 799 -21.08 -12.48 -18.46
N LEU A 800 -19.99 -11.72 -18.44
CA LEU A 800 -18.93 -11.78 -19.46
C LEU A 800 -18.16 -13.12 -19.36
N PRO A 801 -17.35 -13.47 -20.38
CA PRO A 801 -16.52 -14.67 -20.37
C PRO A 801 -15.58 -14.77 -19.15
N SER A 802 -15.15 -16.00 -18.85
CA SER A 802 -14.18 -16.25 -17.77
C SER A 802 -12.83 -15.57 -18.00
N PHE A 803 -12.25 -15.07 -16.91
CA PHE A 803 -10.95 -14.41 -16.87
C PHE A 803 -9.85 -15.42 -16.52
N SER A 804 -8.71 -15.36 -17.22
CA SER A 804 -7.51 -16.12 -16.90
C SER A 804 -6.26 -15.32 -17.26
N ARG A 805 -5.36 -15.09 -16.30
CA ARG A 805 -4.11 -14.36 -16.50
C ARG A 805 -2.96 -15.05 -15.79
N LEU A 806 -1.87 -15.31 -16.50
CA LEU A 806 -0.64 -15.84 -15.92
C LEU A 806 0.43 -14.75 -15.96
N ASP A 807 0.94 -14.35 -14.81
CA ASP A 807 2.03 -13.38 -14.70
C ASP A 807 3.28 -14.08 -14.19
N GLY A 808 4.46 -13.65 -14.64
CA GLY A 808 5.72 -14.22 -14.17
C GLY A 808 6.85 -13.21 -14.15
N GLY A 809 7.78 -13.41 -13.21
CA GLY A 809 8.92 -12.53 -13.02
C GLY A 809 10.14 -13.27 -12.50
N VAL A 810 11.32 -12.76 -12.88
CA VAL A 810 12.61 -13.17 -12.34
C VAL A 810 13.43 -11.93 -12.04
N SER A 811 13.99 -11.85 -10.83
CA SER A 811 14.99 -10.86 -10.48
C SER A 811 16.28 -11.52 -10.07
N TRP A 812 17.39 -10.83 -10.30
CA TRP A 812 18.72 -11.22 -9.89
C TRP A 812 19.35 -10.07 -9.15
N GLN A 813 19.91 -10.36 -7.99
CA GLN A 813 20.61 -9.39 -7.16
C GLN A 813 21.99 -9.92 -6.74
N ARG A 814 22.96 -9.02 -6.71
CA ARG A 814 24.32 -9.34 -6.26
C ARG A 814 25.02 -8.14 -5.64
N GLN A 815 25.77 -8.42 -4.57
CA GLN A 815 26.66 -7.47 -3.91
C GLN A 815 28.03 -7.47 -4.59
N PHE A 816 28.56 -6.26 -4.81
CA PHE A 816 29.87 -5.96 -5.39
C PHE A 816 30.56 -4.90 -4.49
N GLY A 817 31.24 -5.36 -3.45
CA GLY A 817 31.82 -4.47 -2.43
C GLY A 817 30.71 -3.75 -1.66
N SER A 818 30.74 -2.41 -1.63
CA SER A 818 29.69 -1.60 -0.99
C SER A 818 28.43 -1.42 -1.84
N ARG A 819 28.41 -1.94 -3.08
CA ARG A 819 27.34 -1.72 -4.05
C ARG A 819 26.50 -2.96 -4.24
N ALA A 820 25.18 -2.82 -4.25
CA ALA A 820 24.26 -3.88 -4.63
C ALA A 820 23.69 -3.57 -6.03
N VAL A 821 23.65 -4.55 -6.92
CA VAL A 821 22.99 -4.43 -8.22
C VAL A 821 21.81 -5.39 -8.24
N MET A 822 20.65 -4.91 -8.67
CA MET A 822 19.44 -5.70 -8.92
C MET A 822 19.00 -5.53 -10.37
N VAL A 823 18.63 -6.62 -11.02
CA VAL A 823 18.06 -6.66 -12.37
C VAL A 823 16.81 -7.53 -12.33
N GLY A 824 15.67 -6.99 -12.73
CA GLY A 824 14.39 -7.68 -12.81
C GLY A 824 13.89 -7.77 -14.25
N PHE A 825 13.20 -8.86 -14.57
CA PHE A 825 12.42 -9.03 -15.79
C PHE A 825 11.08 -9.66 -15.42
N SER A 826 10.01 -9.15 -16.02
CA SER A 826 8.66 -9.64 -15.79
C SER A 826 7.84 -9.66 -17.06
N VAL A 827 6.76 -10.42 -17.07
CA VAL A 827 5.76 -10.42 -18.13
C VAL A 827 4.38 -10.48 -17.52
N TYR A 828 3.55 -9.50 -17.84
CA TYR A 828 2.10 -9.51 -17.60
C TYR A 828 1.42 -10.36 -18.69
N ASN A 829 0.47 -11.21 -18.28
CA ASN A 829 -0.31 -12.06 -19.20
C ASN A 829 0.54 -12.91 -20.15
N LEU A 830 1.45 -13.73 -19.60
CA LEU A 830 2.31 -14.71 -20.30
C LEU A 830 1.56 -15.62 -21.29
N THR A 831 0.28 -15.87 -21.06
CA THR A 831 -0.57 -16.70 -21.94
C THR A 831 -1.13 -15.95 -23.14
N ASP A 832 -0.93 -14.62 -23.19
CA ASP A 832 -1.47 -13.71 -24.20
C ASP A 832 -2.96 -13.92 -24.45
N ARG A 833 -3.71 -14.10 -23.35
CA ARG A 833 -5.15 -14.37 -23.42
C ARG A 833 -5.89 -13.04 -23.47
N ASN A 834 -6.76 -12.88 -24.45
CA ASN A 834 -7.70 -11.77 -24.52
C ASN A 834 -8.75 -11.89 -23.40
N ASN A 835 -8.49 -11.22 -22.30
CA ASN A 835 -9.40 -11.15 -21.16
C ASN A 835 -10.39 -10.01 -21.39
N VAL A 836 -11.68 -10.30 -21.41
CA VAL A 836 -12.70 -9.25 -21.52
C VAL A 836 -12.67 -8.40 -20.26
N TRP A 837 -12.39 -7.11 -20.43
CA TRP A 837 -12.40 -6.13 -19.35
C TRP A 837 -13.82 -5.63 -19.10
N TYR A 838 -14.45 -5.08 -20.14
CA TYR A 838 -15.84 -4.66 -20.14
C TYR A 838 -16.48 -4.88 -21.53
N ARG A 839 -17.79 -4.70 -21.60
CA ARG A 839 -18.55 -4.73 -22.86
C ARG A 839 -19.32 -3.43 -23.02
N THR A 840 -19.24 -2.84 -24.20
CA THR A 840 -19.94 -1.59 -24.54
C THR A 840 -20.67 -1.70 -25.88
N LEU A 841 -21.53 -0.74 -26.19
CA LEU A 841 -22.18 -0.66 -27.50
C LEU A 841 -21.34 0.17 -28.45
N VAL A 842 -21.14 -0.32 -29.68
CA VAL A 842 -20.54 0.45 -30.77
C VAL A 842 -21.45 0.47 -32.00
N PRO A 843 -21.41 1.53 -32.83
CA PRO A 843 -22.19 1.59 -34.07
C PRO A 843 -21.66 0.61 -35.13
N THR A 844 -22.55 -0.16 -35.77
CA THR A 844 -22.18 -1.18 -36.77
C THR A 844 -22.84 -1.01 -38.13
N ALA A 845 -23.92 -0.22 -38.24
CA ALA A 845 -24.52 0.11 -39.53
C ALA A 845 -24.94 1.58 -39.59
N ILE A 846 -24.69 2.18 -40.76
CA ILE A 846 -25.02 3.58 -41.05
C ILE A 846 -25.72 3.62 -42.41
N SER A 847 -26.89 4.25 -42.48
CA SER A 847 -27.69 4.36 -43.72
C SER A 847 -28.08 5.81 -44.03
N GLY A 848 -28.32 6.11 -45.30
CA GLY A 848 -28.73 7.43 -45.80
C GLY A 848 -27.91 7.89 -47.00
N PRO A 849 -28.39 8.87 -47.79
CA PRO A 849 -27.56 9.57 -48.76
C PRO A 849 -26.32 10.15 -48.06
N THR A 850 -25.25 10.45 -48.81
CA THR A 850 -23.97 11.00 -48.27
C THR A 850 -24.17 12.12 -47.26
N ASP A 851 -25.31 12.80 -47.36
CA ASP A 851 -25.61 14.04 -46.69
C ASP A 851 -26.42 13.86 -45.39
N ASN A 852 -26.94 12.66 -45.10
CA ASN A 852 -27.84 12.38 -43.98
C ASN A 852 -27.60 10.97 -43.41
N LEU A 853 -26.36 10.68 -43.00
CA LEU A 853 -26.01 9.42 -42.35
C LEU A 853 -26.70 9.27 -40.99
N MET A 854 -27.51 8.23 -40.86
CA MET A 854 -28.12 7.82 -39.60
C MET A 854 -27.52 6.50 -39.14
N VAL A 855 -27.16 6.41 -37.86
CA VAL A 855 -26.81 5.15 -37.21
C VAL A 855 -28.07 4.29 -37.17
N THR A 856 -28.04 3.14 -37.85
CA THR A 856 -29.19 2.23 -37.92
C THR A 856 -29.03 1.00 -37.05
N ASP A 857 -27.81 0.70 -36.61
CA ASP A 857 -27.56 -0.47 -35.77
C ASP A 857 -26.36 -0.25 -34.83
N VAL A 858 -26.41 -0.91 -33.67
CA VAL A 858 -25.34 -0.95 -32.66
C VAL A 858 -25.15 -2.38 -32.20
N GLU A 859 -23.91 -2.77 -31.96
CA GLU A 859 -23.58 -4.11 -31.48
C GLU A 859 -22.77 -4.04 -30.18
N GLY A 860 -22.98 -5.04 -29.32
CA GLY A 860 -22.18 -5.21 -28.11
C GLY A 860 -20.79 -5.72 -28.44
N VAL A 861 -19.78 -4.99 -28.01
CA VAL A 861 -18.37 -5.29 -28.29
C VAL A 861 -17.60 -5.46 -26.99
N ASP A 862 -16.83 -6.55 -26.94
CA ASP A 862 -15.88 -6.80 -25.86
C ASP A 862 -14.66 -5.91 -26.05
N VAL A 863 -14.25 -5.23 -24.98
CA VAL A 863 -12.98 -4.51 -24.89
C VAL A 863 -12.05 -5.35 -24.05
N TYR A 864 -10.85 -5.63 -24.56
CA TYR A 864 -9.90 -6.51 -23.89
C TYR A 864 -8.96 -5.76 -22.92
N ASP A 865 -8.55 -6.46 -21.87
CA ASP A 865 -7.46 -6.09 -20.95
C ASP A 865 -6.09 -6.21 -21.63
N LEU A 866 -5.03 -5.76 -20.97
CA LEU A 866 -3.65 -5.85 -21.46
C LEU A 866 -3.30 -7.28 -21.93
N GLY A 867 -2.75 -7.37 -23.14
CA GLY A 867 -2.16 -8.59 -23.68
C GLY A 867 -0.81 -8.91 -23.04
N LEU A 868 -0.01 -9.72 -23.73
CA LEU A 868 1.37 -10.01 -23.32
C LEU A 868 2.18 -8.72 -23.24
N HIS A 869 2.68 -8.40 -22.04
CA HIS A 869 3.43 -7.17 -21.82
C HIS A 869 4.71 -7.44 -21.01
N PRO A 870 5.88 -7.53 -21.67
CA PRO A 870 7.16 -7.71 -21.00
C PRO A 870 7.65 -6.40 -20.37
N SER A 871 8.41 -6.50 -19.30
CA SER A 871 8.94 -5.35 -18.57
C SER A 871 10.25 -5.71 -17.88
N PHE A 872 11.00 -4.69 -17.45
CA PHE A 872 12.25 -4.89 -16.73
C PHE A 872 12.47 -3.79 -15.69
N GLU A 873 13.39 -4.07 -14.77
CA GLU A 873 13.88 -3.13 -13.79
C GLU A 873 15.40 -3.28 -13.60
N LEU A 874 16.09 -2.18 -13.39
CA LEU A 874 17.49 -2.15 -12.98
C LEU A 874 17.64 -1.17 -11.82
N SER A 875 18.30 -1.59 -10.75
CA SER A 875 18.67 -0.68 -9.66
C SER A 875 20.06 -0.96 -9.11
N ILE A 876 20.70 0.09 -8.63
CA ILE A 876 22.02 0.07 -8.00
C ILE A 876 21.93 0.81 -6.68
N ARG A 877 22.22 0.11 -5.59
CA ARG A 877 22.38 0.66 -4.24
C ARG A 877 23.87 0.85 -3.93
N PHE A 878 24.27 1.94 -3.29
CA PHE A 878 25.67 2.26 -2.98
C PHE A 878 25.86 2.96 -1.63
#